data_AF-J2E6T9-F1
#
_entry.id   AF-J2E6T9-F1
#
_cell.length_a   1.000
_cell.length_b   1.000
_cell.length_c   1.000
_cell.angle_alpha   90.00
_cell.angle_beta   90.00
_cell.angle_gamma   90.00
#
_symmetry.space_group_name_H-M   'P 1'
#
loop_
_entity.id
_entity.type
_entity.pdbx_description
1 polymer ?
#
loop_
_entity_poly.entity_id
_entity_poly.type
_entity_poly.pdbx_seq_one_letter_code
_entity_poly.pdbx_strand_id
1 'polypeptide(L)'
;MLEISQYNPSLHACEHVDPLAKQAPPEGPQQLLCGATDRSITLVRNEDGSVQVSMNRPPITEVVLSGGGAKGVAYSGLVDTLEANGLMDFIETFLGASAGALAAALLACGMTHAGFDRISDDISLVKLLNSSKDEVSIWQDRLSKLGEQLKSIPLAQLLCDLLPRLGSKGMPLEELIRKESCAALLQCCEKHPTPLSTEAQKAVANVEINQHVTFADLAALSKDIPQIKTLEITGTAMFEEGTQSVFFNANLTPNMDIAVAARISASLPVVFSKPTLQGQPFQPMGTTTAFADGGILNNTPVPAIYNPTASTSPIPNGEHLILVFDTEKSGQETQRGTGMSALIDRLLKAPHTASSVWNAEQLKRFDEHTVVVPLKFKEGDHSGLRGTVDFNMPKKTKNFLQEELRKAVQAHLDERNATQLTYSFASIREALLAFDDNTLEQLSAELEHDEACAEVIAFRRHAQLALKELKESIKTANKTSSKLEPTQEMHMPIWALDQLADQPDQLEWLAKRLNHGNDPDFMQFLQAAAEWDKGAPSAISVVTQHAVEKMHLQDVATRAHNVVQHVLNPARFLGGQPDANIKLINGAIRELQEVQDPKASKNSLEQKIAFNNSLERVIANYRSRYTGLLDPESKTRTTLRNMRFK
;
A
#
# COMPACT_ATOMS: atom_id res chain seq x y z
N MET A 1 76.43 -69.65 13.37
CA MET A 1 75.03 -69.70 13.87
C MET A 1 74.19 -68.95 12.84
N LEU A 2 74.06 -69.58 11.67
CA LEU A 2 72.84 -70.22 11.13
C LEU A 2 71.90 -69.13 10.58
N GLU A 3 72.12 -68.66 9.34
CA GLU A 3 71.67 -69.27 8.04
C GLU A 3 70.31 -68.66 7.64
N ILE A 4 69.98 -68.14 6.45
CA ILE A 4 70.39 -68.28 5.03
C ILE A 4 69.84 -67.02 4.32
N SER A 5 70.64 -66.23 3.56
CA SER A 5 70.70 -66.15 2.07
C SER A 5 69.41 -65.64 1.38
N GLN A 6 69.36 -64.78 0.36
CA GLN A 6 70.26 -64.45 -0.76
C GLN A 6 69.72 -63.19 -1.49
N TYR A 7 70.64 -62.34 -1.97
CA TYR A 7 70.70 -61.64 -3.27
C TYR A 7 69.47 -60.97 -3.97
N ASN A 8 69.66 -59.66 -4.27
CA ASN A 8 69.10 -58.71 -5.27
C ASN A 8 68.91 -59.26 -6.72
N PRO A 9 68.26 -58.59 -7.74
CA PRO A 9 67.82 -57.16 -7.90
C PRO A 9 66.52 -56.86 -8.74
N SER A 10 66.17 -55.56 -8.85
CA SER A 10 65.71 -54.80 -10.06
C SER A 10 64.22 -54.57 -10.44
N LEU A 11 64.00 -53.33 -10.94
CA LEU A 11 63.07 -52.82 -11.99
C LEU A 11 61.64 -52.30 -11.66
N HIS A 12 61.53 -50.96 -11.75
CA HIS A 12 60.44 -50.07 -12.26
C HIS A 12 58.95 -50.36 -11.98
N ALA A 13 58.29 -49.35 -11.38
CA ALA A 13 57.06 -48.74 -11.94
C ALA A 13 56.88 -47.32 -11.38
N CYS A 14 56.82 -46.32 -12.28
CA CYS A 14 56.20 -45.03 -11.97
C CYS A 14 54.68 -45.26 -11.93
N GLU A 15 54.03 -44.93 -10.82
CA GLU A 15 52.58 -44.78 -10.78
C GLU A 15 52.22 -43.31 -10.56
N HIS A 16 51.32 -42.86 -11.41
CA HIS A 16 50.77 -41.52 -11.53
C HIS A 16 50.11 -41.05 -10.22
N VAL A 17 50.46 -39.83 -9.79
CA VAL A 17 49.69 -39.09 -8.78
C VAL A 17 48.50 -38.44 -9.48
N ASP A 18 47.31 -38.89 -9.13
CA ASP A 18 46.02 -38.37 -9.59
C ASP A 18 45.67 -37.08 -8.78
N PRO A 19 45.49 -35.90 -9.40
CA PRO A 19 45.18 -34.68 -8.68
C PRO A 19 43.65 -34.44 -8.65
N LEU A 20 42.90 -35.30 -7.96
CA LEU A 20 41.47 -35.07 -7.70
C LEU A 20 41.09 -35.58 -6.30
N ALA A 21 41.69 -34.99 -5.26
CA ALA A 21 41.08 -35.00 -3.95
C ALA A 21 39.93 -33.97 -3.95
N LYS A 22 38.72 -34.42 -4.34
CA LYS A 22 37.49 -33.71 -3.97
C LYS A 22 37.51 -33.60 -2.44
N GLN A 23 37.64 -32.39 -1.92
CA GLN A 23 37.45 -32.12 -0.50
C GLN A 23 36.10 -32.72 -0.10
N ALA A 24 36.09 -33.54 0.94
CA ALA A 24 34.85 -33.98 1.57
C ALA A 24 34.05 -32.72 1.97
N PRO A 25 32.73 -32.68 1.74
CA PRO A 25 31.93 -31.55 2.19
C PRO A 25 32.11 -31.37 3.70
N PRO A 26 32.19 -30.11 4.18
CA PRO A 26 32.36 -29.84 5.61
C PRO A 26 31.26 -30.52 6.43
N GLU A 27 31.63 -31.17 7.52
CA GLU A 27 30.69 -31.75 8.49
C GLU A 27 30.05 -30.58 9.27
N GLY A 28 28.74 -30.38 9.10
CA GLY A 28 27.94 -29.34 9.77
C GLY A 28 27.50 -28.16 8.88
N PRO A 29 26.50 -27.37 9.33
CA PRO A 29 26.02 -26.21 8.62
C PRO A 29 27.14 -25.16 8.42
N GLN A 30 27.27 -24.68 7.18
CA GLN A 30 28.28 -23.71 6.78
C GLN A 30 27.71 -22.29 6.90
N GLN A 31 28.31 -21.48 7.77
CA GLN A 31 28.01 -20.05 7.84
C GLN A 31 28.73 -19.31 6.71
N LEU A 32 27.96 -18.80 5.75
CA LEU A 32 28.49 -18.07 4.59
C LEU A 32 28.69 -16.59 4.87
N LEU A 33 27.89 -16.03 5.78
CA LEU A 33 27.86 -14.61 6.12
C LEU A 33 27.39 -14.45 7.56
N CYS A 34 27.91 -13.46 8.29
CA CYS A 34 27.50 -13.22 9.67
C CYS A 34 27.50 -11.73 10.01
N GLY A 35 26.32 -11.23 10.39
CA GLY A 35 26.16 -9.86 10.89
C GLY A 35 26.56 -8.77 9.90
N ALA A 36 26.46 -9.02 8.59
CA ALA A 36 26.80 -8.02 7.58
C ALA A 36 25.65 -7.01 7.38
N THR A 37 25.97 -5.87 6.77
CA THR A 37 25.07 -4.73 6.55
C THR A 37 24.47 -4.12 7.82
N ASP A 38 23.70 -3.06 7.65
CA ASP A 38 22.91 -2.42 8.72
C ASP A 38 21.81 -3.33 9.27
N ARG A 39 21.36 -4.31 8.49
CA ARG A 39 20.36 -5.31 8.89
C ARG A 39 20.93 -6.53 9.61
N SER A 40 22.24 -6.58 9.87
CA SER A 40 22.91 -7.71 10.56
C SER A 40 22.58 -9.07 9.94
N ILE A 41 22.65 -9.15 8.61
CA ILE A 41 22.27 -10.32 7.82
C ILE A 41 23.25 -11.46 8.10
N THR A 42 22.69 -12.64 8.37
CA THR A 42 23.42 -13.91 8.56
C THR A 42 22.87 -14.94 7.60
N LEU A 43 23.74 -15.60 6.83
CA LEU A 43 23.39 -16.71 5.94
C LEU A 43 24.06 -18.00 6.39
N VAL A 44 23.27 -19.04 6.58
CA VAL A 44 23.73 -20.38 6.94
C VAL A 44 23.23 -21.38 5.89
N ARG A 45 24.15 -22.08 5.25
CA ARG A 45 23.86 -23.18 4.31
C ARG A 45 23.94 -24.51 5.05
N ASN A 46 22.86 -25.26 5.06
CA ASN A 46 22.78 -26.59 5.67
C ASN A 46 23.40 -27.65 4.76
N GLU A 47 23.64 -28.85 5.31
CA GLU A 47 24.22 -29.98 4.57
C GLU A 47 23.35 -30.46 3.40
N ASP A 48 22.03 -30.29 3.50
CA ASP A 48 21.07 -30.62 2.45
C ASP A 48 20.99 -29.56 1.33
N GLY A 49 21.80 -28.49 1.43
CA GLY A 49 21.82 -27.37 0.50
C GLY A 49 20.79 -26.27 0.79
N SER A 50 19.87 -26.49 1.74
CA SER A 50 18.93 -25.46 2.17
C SER A 50 19.64 -24.31 2.87
N VAL A 51 19.05 -23.12 2.81
CA VAL A 51 19.66 -21.89 3.35
C VAL A 51 18.72 -21.21 4.33
N GLN A 52 19.24 -20.87 5.50
CA GLN A 52 18.59 -19.98 6.44
C GLN A 52 19.21 -18.59 6.36
N VAL A 53 18.33 -17.59 6.29
CA VAL A 53 18.69 -16.18 6.30
C VAL A 53 18.05 -15.54 7.53
N SER A 54 18.87 -15.00 8.44
CA SER A 54 18.41 -14.27 9.62
C SER A 54 18.87 -12.82 9.56
N MET A 55 18.01 -11.89 9.96
CA MET A 55 18.29 -10.45 9.91
C MET A 55 17.40 -9.66 10.87
N ASN A 56 17.82 -8.43 11.17
CA ASN A 56 16.96 -7.45 11.82
C ASN A 56 15.82 -7.05 10.87
N ARG A 57 14.71 -6.61 11.46
CA ARG A 57 13.55 -6.10 10.70
C ARG A 57 13.97 -4.92 9.80
N PRO A 58 13.36 -4.74 8.62
CA PRO A 58 13.70 -3.64 7.70
C PRO A 58 13.37 -2.27 8.33
N PRO A 59 13.77 -1.12 7.79
CA PRO A 59 13.28 0.17 8.29
C PRO A 59 11.75 0.31 8.17
N ILE A 60 11.16 1.16 9.00
CA ILE A 60 9.77 1.62 8.81
C ILE A 60 9.79 2.69 7.72
N THR A 61 9.28 2.36 6.53
CA THR A 61 9.29 3.25 5.36
C THR A 61 7.92 3.88 5.11
N GLU A 62 6.85 3.31 5.65
CA GLU A 62 5.50 3.83 5.45
C GLU A 62 4.77 4.01 6.77
N VAL A 63 4.15 5.18 6.95
CA VAL A 63 3.29 5.45 8.11
C VAL A 63 1.86 5.67 7.64
N VAL A 64 0.95 4.82 8.09
CA VAL A 64 -0.48 4.85 7.74
C VAL A 64 -1.27 5.44 8.90
N LEU A 65 -1.93 6.57 8.67
CA LEU A 65 -2.69 7.32 9.66
C LEU A 65 -4.19 7.19 9.38
N SER A 66 -4.89 6.43 10.21
CA SER A 66 -6.33 6.25 10.04
C SER A 66 -7.13 7.52 10.31
N GLY A 67 -8.35 7.55 9.79
CA GLY A 67 -9.31 8.61 10.13
C GLY A 67 -9.82 8.48 11.57
N GLY A 68 -9.89 9.62 12.27
CA GLY A 68 -10.31 9.68 13.67
C GLY A 68 -11.01 10.96 14.10
N GLY A 69 -11.21 11.93 13.21
CA GLY A 69 -11.72 13.26 13.56
C GLY A 69 -10.87 13.92 14.66
N ALA A 70 -11.51 14.44 15.71
CA ALA A 70 -10.83 15.10 16.82
C ALA A 70 -9.84 14.18 17.58
N LYS A 71 -9.99 12.85 17.49
CA LYS A 71 -9.04 11.88 18.07
C LYS A 71 -7.65 11.95 17.44
N GLY A 72 -7.54 12.51 16.23
CA GLY A 72 -6.27 12.75 15.55
C GLY A 72 -5.30 13.63 16.34
N VAL A 73 -5.75 14.32 17.39
CA VAL A 73 -4.89 15.04 18.33
C VAL A 73 -3.81 14.15 18.95
N ALA A 74 -4.11 12.86 19.13
CA ALA A 74 -3.19 11.88 19.68
C ALA A 74 -1.92 11.71 18.81
N TYR A 75 -2.01 11.98 17.50
CA TYR A 75 -0.87 11.83 16.57
C TYR A 75 0.34 12.67 16.94
N SER A 76 0.20 13.73 17.77
CA SER A 76 1.37 14.45 18.28
C SER A 76 2.35 13.50 19.00
N GLY A 77 1.82 12.58 19.82
CA GLY A 77 2.64 11.59 20.54
C GLY A 77 3.31 10.56 19.63
N LEU A 78 2.72 10.26 18.46
CA LEU A 78 3.39 9.47 17.42
C LEU A 78 4.60 10.22 16.88
N VAL A 79 4.41 11.48 16.46
CA VAL A 79 5.47 12.29 15.84
C VAL A 79 6.63 12.50 16.81
N ASP A 80 6.32 12.80 18.07
CA ASP A 80 7.32 12.88 19.15
C ASP A 80 8.15 11.60 19.26
N THR A 81 7.48 10.44 19.24
CA THR A 81 8.16 9.13 19.32
C THR A 81 9.03 8.86 18.10
N LEU A 82 8.54 9.16 16.89
CA LEU A 82 9.29 8.95 15.65
C LEU A 82 10.53 9.84 15.58
N GLU A 83 10.42 11.11 15.99
CA GLU A 83 11.57 12.03 16.08
C GLU A 83 12.57 11.58 17.15
N ALA A 84 12.10 11.24 18.35
CA ALA A 84 12.96 10.83 19.46
C ALA A 84 13.77 9.56 19.16
N ASN A 85 13.23 8.66 18.33
CA ASN A 85 13.90 7.44 17.89
C ASN A 85 14.66 7.60 16.55
N GLY A 86 14.71 8.80 15.98
CA GLY A 86 15.42 9.05 14.70
C GLY A 86 14.80 8.34 13.49
N LEU A 87 13.52 7.95 13.57
CA LEU A 87 12.86 7.18 12.52
C LEU A 87 12.38 8.05 11.35
N MET A 88 12.26 9.35 11.58
CA MET A 88 11.77 10.29 10.58
C MET A 88 12.57 10.26 9.28
N ASP A 89 13.88 10.00 9.30
CA ASP A 89 14.71 10.00 8.09
C ASP A 89 14.47 8.76 7.20
N PHE A 90 14.00 7.65 7.78
CA PHE A 90 13.76 6.39 7.06
C PHE A 90 12.36 6.28 6.45
N ILE A 91 11.40 7.05 6.96
CA ILE A 91 10.05 7.08 6.42
C ILE A 91 10.12 7.66 5.00
N GLU A 92 9.49 7.04 4.03
CA GLU A 92 9.44 7.51 2.64
C GLU A 92 8.05 8.08 2.31
N THR A 93 7.01 7.53 2.94
CA THR A 93 5.61 7.81 2.59
C THR A 93 4.74 7.96 3.83
N PHE A 94 3.92 9.01 3.85
CA PHE A 94 2.77 9.11 4.74
C PHE A 94 1.47 8.84 3.99
N LEU A 95 0.60 8.00 4.55
CA LEU A 95 -0.71 7.69 4.02
C LEU A 95 -1.79 8.09 5.02
N GLY A 96 -2.87 8.71 4.54
CA GLY A 96 -3.88 9.24 5.45
C GLY A 96 -5.31 9.25 4.92
N ALA A 97 -6.25 9.01 5.83
CA ALA A 97 -7.68 9.22 5.60
C ALA A 97 -8.27 10.17 6.66
N SER A 98 -9.20 11.04 6.25
CA SER A 98 -9.87 12.00 7.15
C SER A 98 -8.87 12.84 7.96
N ALA A 99 -8.98 12.86 9.30
CA ALA A 99 -8.01 13.52 10.17
C ALA A 99 -6.57 13.01 10.00
N GLY A 100 -6.37 11.75 9.61
CA GLY A 100 -5.06 11.21 9.27
C GLY A 100 -4.48 11.81 7.99
N ALA A 101 -5.32 12.22 7.02
CA ALA A 101 -4.87 12.91 5.82
C ALA A 101 -4.33 14.31 6.12
N LEU A 102 -4.95 15.01 7.09
CA LEU A 102 -4.44 16.30 7.57
C LEU A 102 -3.05 16.14 8.17
N ALA A 103 -2.88 15.15 9.05
CA ALA A 103 -1.60 14.88 9.68
C ALA A 103 -0.54 14.45 8.66
N ALA A 104 -0.88 13.51 7.77
CA ALA A 104 -0.01 13.05 6.70
C ALA A 104 0.46 14.21 5.81
N ALA A 105 -0.43 15.12 5.41
CA ALA A 105 -0.07 16.26 4.56
C ALA A 105 0.92 17.23 5.21
N LEU A 106 0.78 17.49 6.51
CA LEU A 106 1.70 18.36 7.25
C LEU A 106 3.06 17.67 7.45
N LEU A 107 3.05 16.40 7.87
CA LEU A 107 4.27 15.63 8.13
C LEU A 107 5.06 15.37 6.85
N ALA A 108 4.39 15.10 5.74
CA ALA A 108 5.04 14.93 4.44
C ALA A 108 5.76 16.19 3.96
N CYS A 109 5.34 17.38 4.41
CA CYS A 109 6.03 18.64 4.14
C CYS A 109 7.25 18.89 5.04
N GLY A 110 7.68 17.92 5.85
CA GLY A 110 8.80 18.06 6.78
C GLY A 110 8.45 18.83 8.06
N MET A 111 7.17 18.87 8.44
CA MET A 111 6.77 19.49 9.70
C MET A 111 7.28 18.68 10.89
N THR A 112 7.96 19.36 11.80
CA THR A 112 8.48 18.78 13.05
C THR A 112 7.37 18.57 14.09
N HIS A 113 7.63 17.74 15.11
CA HIS A 113 6.75 17.56 16.27
C HIS A 113 6.36 18.91 16.87
N ALA A 114 7.30 19.83 17.10
CA ALA A 114 6.99 21.14 17.68
C ALA A 114 6.00 21.96 16.82
N GLY A 115 6.13 21.88 15.49
CA GLY A 115 5.19 22.52 14.57
C GLY A 115 3.82 21.85 14.58
N PHE A 116 3.82 20.52 14.55
CA PHE A 116 2.60 19.70 14.53
C PHE A 116 1.81 19.82 15.84
N ASP A 117 2.48 19.76 16.98
CA ASP A 117 1.90 19.87 18.31
C ASP A 117 1.21 21.22 18.49
N ARG A 118 1.88 22.32 18.09
CA ARG A 118 1.28 23.67 18.07
C ARG A 118 -0.02 23.71 17.26
N ILE A 119 -0.04 23.10 16.07
CA ILE A 119 -1.23 23.04 15.23
C ILE A 119 -2.32 22.21 15.90
N SER A 120 -1.96 21.05 16.44
CA SER A 120 -2.87 20.11 17.10
C SER A 120 -3.52 20.70 18.36
N ASP A 121 -2.75 21.43 19.16
CA ASP A 121 -3.16 21.99 20.44
C ASP A 121 -3.85 23.34 20.32
N ASP A 122 -3.20 24.29 19.63
CA ASP A 122 -3.54 25.71 19.71
C ASP A 122 -4.54 26.13 18.62
N ILE A 123 -4.69 25.34 17.56
CA ILE A 123 -5.64 25.64 16.50
C ILE A 123 -6.99 24.99 16.84
N SER A 124 -7.95 25.85 17.17
CA SER A 124 -9.32 25.43 17.37
C SER A 124 -9.96 25.11 16.02
N LEU A 125 -10.01 23.82 15.69
CA LEU A 125 -10.82 23.29 14.57
C LEU A 125 -12.26 23.84 14.60
N VAL A 126 -12.82 24.06 15.79
CA VAL A 126 -14.16 24.67 15.96
C VAL A 126 -14.23 26.09 15.41
N LYS A 127 -13.20 26.92 15.63
CA LYS A 127 -13.16 28.28 15.07
C LYS A 127 -13.05 28.27 13.55
N LEU A 128 -12.30 27.31 12.99
CA LEU A 128 -12.18 27.11 11.55
C LEU A 128 -13.48 26.60 10.90
N LEU A 129 -14.30 25.87 11.64
CA LEU A 129 -15.61 25.38 11.18
C LEU A 129 -16.71 26.45 11.23
N ASN A 130 -16.61 27.42 12.14
CA ASN A 130 -17.64 28.42 12.37
C ASN A 130 -17.62 29.60 11.37
N SER A 131 -16.60 29.74 10.52
CA SER A 131 -16.38 31.00 9.77
C SER A 131 -17.00 31.05 8.37
N SER A 132 -18.20 30.52 8.16
CA SER A 132 -18.96 30.73 6.91
C SER A 132 -20.38 31.30 7.15
N LYS A 133 -20.46 32.64 7.18
CA LYS A 133 -21.60 33.59 6.99
C LYS A 133 -22.92 33.40 7.77
N ASP A 134 -23.46 34.55 8.20
CA ASP A 134 -24.60 34.82 9.10
C ASP A 134 -26.01 34.35 8.69
N GLU A 135 -26.19 33.48 7.68
CA GLU A 135 -27.55 33.09 7.23
C GLU A 135 -28.12 31.82 7.88
N VAL A 136 -27.39 31.20 8.81
CA VAL A 136 -27.82 29.94 9.47
C VAL A 136 -28.56 30.16 10.81
N SER A 137 -28.67 31.41 11.29
CA SER A 137 -29.21 31.70 12.64
C SER A 137 -30.69 31.32 12.83
N ILE A 138 -31.51 31.43 11.78
CA ILE A 138 -32.97 31.23 11.88
C ILE A 138 -33.34 29.74 12.07
N TRP A 139 -32.54 28.81 11.55
CA TRP A 139 -32.77 27.36 11.69
C TRP A 139 -32.14 26.79 12.96
N GLN A 140 -31.02 27.36 13.42
CA GLN A 140 -30.33 26.95 14.64
C GLN A 140 -31.20 27.11 15.90
N ASP A 141 -31.97 28.19 16.01
CA ASP A 141 -32.84 28.47 17.17
C ASP A 141 -34.08 27.55 17.26
N ARG A 142 -34.51 26.97 16.13
CA ARG A 142 -35.68 26.08 16.08
C ARG A 142 -35.30 24.61 16.34
N LEU A 143 -34.13 24.18 15.87
CA LEU A 143 -33.65 22.81 16.05
C LEU A 143 -33.06 22.56 17.45
N SER A 144 -32.42 23.56 18.06
CA SER A 144 -31.94 23.48 19.44
C SER A 144 -33.08 23.27 20.45
N LYS A 145 -34.25 23.89 20.21
CA LYS A 145 -35.48 23.65 21.00
C LYS A 145 -36.10 22.27 20.80
N LEU A 146 -35.90 21.63 19.64
CA LEU A 146 -36.30 20.23 19.41
C LEU A 146 -35.31 19.23 20.02
N GLY A 147 -34.02 19.58 20.09
CA GLY A 147 -32.97 18.78 20.73
C GLY A 147 -33.13 18.59 22.24
N GLU A 148 -33.72 19.57 22.95
CA GLU A 148 -34.00 19.46 24.39
C GLU A 148 -34.98 18.32 24.73
N GLN A 149 -35.84 17.93 23.79
CA GLN A 149 -36.82 16.84 23.96
C GLN A 149 -36.29 15.46 23.54
N LEU A 150 -35.08 15.37 22.95
CA LEU A 150 -34.49 14.17 22.36
C LEU A 150 -33.22 13.66 23.06
N LYS A 151 -33.00 14.07 24.32
CA LYS A 151 -31.84 13.71 25.17
C LYS A 151 -31.65 12.21 25.42
N SER A 152 -32.63 11.37 25.05
CA SER A 152 -32.57 9.91 25.24
C SER A 152 -32.01 9.13 24.05
N ILE A 153 -31.67 9.79 22.93
CA ILE A 153 -31.15 9.12 21.72
C ILE A 153 -29.79 9.72 21.32
N PRO A 154 -28.66 8.98 21.47
CA PRO A 154 -27.30 9.50 21.25
C PRO A 154 -27.06 10.11 19.87
N LEU A 155 -27.66 9.54 18.82
CA LEU A 155 -27.55 10.06 17.44
C LEU A 155 -28.29 11.39 17.27
N ALA A 156 -29.44 11.58 17.92
CA ALA A 156 -30.22 12.81 17.81
C ALA A 156 -29.53 13.99 18.48
N GLN A 157 -28.87 13.75 19.62
CA GLN A 157 -28.09 14.76 20.32
C GLN A 157 -26.82 15.13 19.54
N LEU A 158 -26.11 14.14 19.00
CA LEU A 158 -24.98 14.36 18.09
C LEU A 158 -25.39 15.17 16.86
N LEU A 159 -26.55 14.87 16.26
CA LEU A 159 -27.10 15.65 15.15
C LEU A 159 -27.44 17.08 15.59
N CYS A 160 -28.03 17.29 16.76
CA CYS A 160 -28.33 18.64 17.29
C CYS A 160 -27.07 19.47 17.58
N ASP A 161 -25.99 18.85 18.05
CA ASP A 161 -24.71 19.51 18.31
C ASP A 161 -23.94 19.84 17.01
N LEU A 162 -24.18 19.06 15.95
CA LEU A 162 -23.59 19.25 14.62
C LEU A 162 -24.46 20.13 13.70
N LEU A 163 -25.76 20.27 13.98
CA LEU A 163 -26.73 21.03 13.17
C LEU A 163 -26.35 22.50 12.94
N PRO A 164 -25.79 23.23 13.92
CA PRO A 164 -25.26 24.58 13.70
C PRO A 164 -24.03 24.65 12.79
N ARG A 165 -23.33 23.52 12.59
CA ARG A 165 -22.04 23.43 11.91
C ARG A 165 -22.14 22.78 10.52
N LEU A 166 -23.33 22.29 10.16
CA LEU A 166 -23.65 21.67 8.88
C LEU A 166 -23.41 22.62 7.71
N GLY A 167 -22.60 22.17 6.75
CA GLY A 167 -22.46 22.84 5.45
C GLY A 167 -21.34 23.87 5.37
N SER A 168 -20.42 23.91 6.35
CA SER A 168 -19.19 24.68 6.18
C SER A 168 -18.41 24.16 4.96
N LYS A 169 -17.87 25.09 4.15
CA LYS A 169 -17.09 24.73 2.96
C LYS A 169 -15.70 24.16 3.28
N GLY A 170 -15.28 24.21 4.55
CA GLY A 170 -13.95 23.80 5.00
C GLY A 170 -12.79 24.66 4.47
N MET A 171 -13.07 25.77 3.77
CA MET A 171 -12.04 26.67 3.21
C MET A 171 -11.03 27.19 4.25
N PRO A 172 -11.40 27.54 5.49
CA PRO A 172 -10.45 27.96 6.51
C PRO A 172 -9.48 26.84 6.93
N LEU A 173 -9.95 25.59 6.91
CA LEU A 173 -9.12 24.42 7.18
C LEU A 173 -8.16 24.16 6.01
N GLU A 174 -8.64 24.25 4.77
CA GLU A 174 -7.79 24.16 3.57
C GLU A 174 -6.71 25.24 3.57
N GLU A 175 -7.07 26.49 3.85
CA GLU A 175 -6.11 27.61 3.87
C GLU A 175 -5.06 27.45 4.98
N LEU A 176 -5.46 26.95 6.14
CA LEU A 176 -4.52 26.62 7.20
C LEU A 176 -3.52 25.55 6.75
N ILE A 177 -4.01 24.42 6.22
CA ILE A 177 -3.15 23.32 5.76
C ILE A 177 -2.19 23.86 4.71
N ARG A 178 -2.70 24.58 3.72
CA ARG A 178 -1.91 25.18 2.64
C ARG A 178 -0.78 26.04 3.19
N LYS A 179 -1.12 26.99 4.08
CA LYS A 179 -0.14 27.91 4.67
C LYS A 179 0.94 27.16 5.46
N GLU A 180 0.52 26.25 6.34
CA GLU A 180 1.43 25.54 7.25
C GLU A 180 2.30 24.51 6.50
N SER A 181 1.75 23.82 5.50
CA SER A 181 2.49 22.94 4.59
C SER A 181 3.53 23.69 3.77
N CYS A 182 3.18 24.83 3.16
CA CYS A 182 4.14 25.66 2.41
C CYS A 182 5.27 26.16 3.32
N ALA A 183 4.93 26.68 4.50
CA ALA A 183 5.92 27.20 5.44
C ALA A 183 6.89 26.10 5.91
N ALA A 184 6.38 24.92 6.27
CA ALA A 184 7.20 23.79 6.69
C ALA A 184 8.13 23.32 5.55
N LEU A 185 7.58 23.16 4.34
CA LEU A 185 8.35 22.69 3.19
C LEU A 185 9.47 23.66 2.81
N LEU A 186 9.17 24.95 2.69
CA LEU A 186 10.17 25.96 2.32
C LEU A 186 11.25 26.09 3.41
N GLN A 187 10.86 26.08 4.69
CA GLN A 187 11.83 26.08 5.79
C GLN A 187 12.72 24.83 5.77
N CYS A 188 12.17 23.68 5.41
CA CYS A 188 12.93 22.44 5.26
C CYS A 188 13.95 22.56 4.12
N CYS A 189 13.53 23.10 2.97
CA CYS A 189 14.40 23.35 1.82
C CYS A 189 15.53 24.34 2.14
N GLU A 190 15.24 25.44 2.84
CA GLU A 190 16.24 26.46 3.24
C GLU A 190 17.32 25.90 4.17
N LYS A 191 16.95 24.96 5.05
CA LYS A 191 17.87 24.34 6.01
C LYS A 191 18.68 23.19 5.42
N HIS A 192 18.31 22.69 4.24
CA HIS A 192 18.97 21.56 3.65
C HIS A 192 20.41 21.92 3.23
N PRO A 193 21.42 21.17 3.70
CA PRO A 193 22.83 21.60 3.59
C PRO A 193 23.43 21.42 2.19
N THR A 194 22.84 20.55 1.35
CA THR A 194 23.37 20.19 0.04
C THR A 194 22.61 20.89 -1.10
N PRO A 195 23.28 21.18 -2.23
CA PRO A 195 22.58 21.73 -3.40
C PRO A 195 21.51 20.77 -3.92
N LEU A 196 20.31 21.29 -4.15
CA LEU A 196 19.18 20.54 -4.71
C LEU A 196 19.38 20.23 -6.19
N SER A 197 18.82 19.11 -6.65
CA SER A 197 18.70 18.77 -8.06
C SER A 197 17.89 19.81 -8.84
N THR A 198 17.96 19.76 -10.17
CA THR A 198 17.22 20.69 -11.03
C THR A 198 15.70 20.52 -10.84
N GLU A 199 15.25 19.29 -10.63
CA GLU A 199 13.86 18.92 -10.39
C GLU A 199 13.37 19.47 -9.04
N ALA A 200 14.17 19.30 -7.97
CA ALA A 200 13.85 19.84 -6.66
C ALA A 200 13.84 21.38 -6.65
N GLN A 201 14.79 22.04 -7.31
CA GLN A 201 14.78 23.50 -7.43
C GLN A 201 13.53 24.02 -8.15
N LYS A 202 13.08 23.33 -9.20
CA LYS A 202 11.81 23.65 -9.88
C LYS A 202 10.61 23.48 -8.94
N ALA A 203 10.59 22.41 -8.13
CA ALA A 203 9.53 22.19 -7.15
C ALA A 203 9.49 23.31 -6.09
N VAL A 204 10.64 23.75 -5.56
CA VAL A 204 10.70 24.91 -4.65
C VAL A 204 10.12 26.16 -5.32
N ALA A 205 10.57 26.49 -6.53
CA ALA A 205 10.07 27.65 -7.26
C ALA A 205 8.56 27.56 -7.55
N ASN A 206 8.04 26.36 -7.88
CA ASN A 206 6.61 26.14 -8.07
C ASN A 206 5.83 26.44 -6.79
N VAL A 207 6.30 25.97 -5.63
CA VAL A 207 5.64 26.23 -4.34
C VAL A 207 5.65 27.72 -4.01
N GLU A 208 6.76 28.43 -4.25
CA GLU A 208 6.85 29.88 -4.04
C GLU A 208 5.92 30.67 -4.97
N ILE A 209 5.79 30.27 -6.24
CA ILE A 209 4.93 30.95 -7.20
C ILE A 209 3.45 30.64 -6.95
N ASN A 210 3.12 29.37 -6.78
CA ASN A 210 1.74 28.89 -6.68
C ASN A 210 1.16 29.10 -5.27
N GLN A 211 2.02 29.28 -4.25
CA GLN A 211 1.64 29.41 -2.85
C GLN A 211 0.86 28.19 -2.31
N HIS A 212 1.07 27.02 -2.91
CA HIS A 212 0.58 25.73 -2.42
C HIS A 212 1.55 24.61 -2.81
N VAL A 213 1.45 23.47 -2.11
CA VAL A 213 2.26 22.28 -2.36
C VAL A 213 1.44 21.26 -3.14
N THR A 214 2.03 20.63 -4.16
CA THR A 214 1.42 19.53 -4.90
C THR A 214 2.07 18.18 -4.61
N PHE A 215 1.41 17.09 -4.99
CA PHE A 215 1.98 15.74 -4.86
C PHE A 215 3.26 15.57 -5.70
N ALA A 216 3.34 16.23 -6.86
CA ALA A 216 4.53 16.22 -7.71
C ALA A 216 5.70 16.96 -7.04
N ASP A 217 5.44 18.07 -6.34
CA ASP A 217 6.48 18.81 -5.61
C ASP A 217 7.07 17.94 -4.50
N LEU A 218 6.22 17.27 -3.71
CA LEU A 218 6.66 16.31 -2.68
C LEU A 218 7.48 15.15 -3.26
N ALA A 219 7.03 14.58 -4.39
CA ALA A 219 7.74 13.48 -5.05
C ALA A 219 9.08 13.90 -5.68
N ALA A 220 9.23 15.16 -6.09
CA ALA A 220 10.49 15.69 -6.56
C ALA A 220 11.45 15.97 -5.40
N LEU A 221 10.97 16.62 -4.35
CA LEU A 221 11.78 17.07 -3.21
C LEU A 221 12.23 15.93 -2.30
N SER A 222 11.39 14.91 -2.10
CA SER A 222 11.70 13.73 -1.25
C SER A 222 12.91 12.93 -1.72
N LYS A 223 13.32 13.07 -2.98
CA LYS A 223 14.54 12.43 -3.51
C LYS A 223 15.83 13.06 -3.01
N ASP A 224 15.78 14.35 -2.66
CA ASP A 224 16.94 15.13 -2.27
C ASP A 224 16.92 15.46 -0.78
N ILE A 225 15.73 15.69 -0.21
CA ILE A 225 15.54 16.12 1.17
C ILE A 225 14.82 14.98 1.91
N PRO A 226 15.54 14.18 2.72
CA PRO A 226 14.93 13.07 3.44
C PRO A 226 13.74 13.53 4.27
N GLN A 227 13.76 14.70 4.91
CA GLN A 227 12.66 15.15 5.78
C GLN A 227 11.34 15.42 5.02
N ILE A 228 11.37 15.62 3.70
CA ILE A 228 10.17 15.75 2.86
C ILE A 228 9.78 14.36 2.34
N LYS A 229 8.52 13.98 2.50
CA LYS A 229 8.03 12.63 2.20
C LYS A 229 7.03 12.66 1.05
N THR A 230 6.86 11.51 0.41
CA THR A 230 5.72 11.32 -0.49
C THR A 230 4.43 11.18 0.33
N LEU A 231 3.31 11.45 -0.32
CA LEU A 231 2.01 11.56 0.33
C LEU A 231 0.94 10.83 -0.47
N GLU A 232 0.12 10.05 0.23
CA GLU A 232 -1.10 9.48 -0.31
C GLU A 232 -2.30 9.78 0.57
N ILE A 233 -3.37 10.29 -0.04
CA ILE A 233 -4.60 10.68 0.65
C ILE A 233 -5.80 9.98 0.02
N THR A 234 -6.64 9.36 0.85
CA THR A 234 -7.88 8.74 0.36
C THR A 234 -9.04 9.73 0.30
N GLY A 235 -9.90 9.61 -0.71
CA GLY A 235 -11.19 10.28 -0.82
C GLY A 235 -12.29 9.32 -1.27
N THR A 236 -13.55 9.68 -1.00
CA THR A 236 -14.71 8.92 -1.49
C THR A 236 -15.39 9.69 -2.62
N ALA A 237 -15.24 9.25 -3.86
CA ALA A 237 -15.96 9.79 -5.01
C ALA A 237 -17.42 9.33 -5.02
N MET A 238 -18.34 10.25 -5.32
CA MET A 238 -19.78 10.02 -5.36
C MET A 238 -20.27 10.13 -6.81
N PHE A 239 -20.66 9.00 -7.39
CA PHE A 239 -21.28 8.89 -8.71
C PHE A 239 -22.78 8.57 -8.61
N GLU A 240 -23.53 8.76 -9.69
CA GLU A 240 -24.94 8.33 -9.76
C GLU A 240 -25.07 6.83 -9.52
N GLU A 241 -24.13 6.05 -10.05
CA GLU A 241 -24.05 4.61 -9.89
C GLU A 241 -23.45 4.16 -8.54
N GLY A 242 -23.16 5.05 -7.59
CA GLY A 242 -22.64 4.69 -6.27
C GLY A 242 -21.31 5.36 -5.94
N THR A 243 -20.61 4.84 -4.93
CA THR A 243 -19.40 5.46 -4.39
C THR A 243 -18.16 4.64 -4.67
N GLN A 244 -17.03 5.30 -4.88
CA GLN A 244 -15.74 4.66 -5.14
C GLN A 244 -14.63 5.32 -4.32
N SER A 245 -13.69 4.52 -3.81
CA SER A 245 -12.47 5.05 -3.20
C SER A 245 -11.55 5.62 -4.27
N VAL A 246 -11.00 6.80 -4.02
CA VAL A 246 -9.99 7.47 -4.84
C VAL A 246 -8.78 7.71 -3.97
N PHE A 247 -7.58 7.54 -4.53
CA PHE A 247 -6.32 7.75 -3.84
C PHE A 247 -5.56 8.88 -4.56
N PHE A 248 -5.43 10.02 -3.90
CA PHE A 248 -4.68 11.17 -4.38
C PHE A 248 -3.21 10.99 -4.04
N ASN A 249 -2.35 10.95 -5.06
CA ASN A 249 -0.91 10.79 -4.93
C ASN A 249 -0.19 11.36 -6.18
N ALA A 250 1.13 11.26 -6.23
CA ALA A 250 1.93 11.80 -7.33
C ALA A 250 1.69 11.09 -8.68
N ASN A 251 1.23 9.84 -8.66
CA ASN A 251 0.99 9.07 -9.87
C ASN A 251 -0.37 9.42 -10.51
N LEU A 252 -1.42 9.56 -9.68
CA LEU A 252 -2.79 9.79 -10.17
C LEU A 252 -3.15 11.27 -10.27
N THR A 253 -2.66 12.09 -9.32
CA THR A 253 -3.01 13.51 -9.21
C THR A 253 -1.78 14.38 -8.92
N PRO A 254 -0.74 14.34 -9.77
CA PRO A 254 0.54 15.03 -9.51
C PRO A 254 0.38 16.51 -9.20
N ASN A 255 -0.46 17.21 -9.97
CA ASN A 255 -0.61 18.67 -9.90
C ASN A 255 -1.68 19.14 -8.90
N MET A 256 -2.29 18.22 -8.13
CA MET A 256 -3.33 18.57 -7.18
C MET A 256 -2.71 19.18 -5.91
N ASP A 257 -3.28 20.31 -5.45
CA ASP A 257 -2.95 20.89 -4.14
C ASP A 257 -3.28 19.89 -3.02
N ILE A 258 -2.26 19.55 -2.22
CA ILE A 258 -2.40 18.58 -1.13
C ILE A 258 -3.39 19.05 -0.06
N ALA A 259 -3.55 20.36 0.12
CA ALA A 259 -4.52 20.93 1.06
C ALA A 259 -5.96 20.70 0.59
N VAL A 260 -6.20 20.76 -0.72
CA VAL A 260 -7.50 20.43 -1.33
C VAL A 260 -7.79 18.94 -1.14
N ALA A 261 -6.80 18.07 -1.37
CA ALA A 261 -6.94 16.63 -1.16
C ALA A 261 -7.23 16.29 0.31
N ALA A 262 -6.51 16.90 1.24
CA ALA A 262 -6.68 16.72 2.68
C ALA A 262 -8.06 17.23 3.15
N ARG A 263 -8.53 18.39 2.66
CA ARG A 263 -9.90 18.87 2.93
C ARG A 263 -10.95 17.91 2.39
N ILE A 264 -10.77 17.39 1.18
CA ILE A 264 -11.69 16.38 0.61
C ILE A 264 -11.74 15.15 1.51
N SER A 265 -10.57 14.64 1.89
CA SER A 265 -10.47 13.47 2.75
C SER A 265 -11.11 13.69 4.12
N ALA A 266 -11.01 14.89 4.69
CA ALA A 266 -11.60 15.27 5.98
C ALA A 266 -13.05 15.79 5.89
N SER A 267 -13.71 15.68 4.72
CA SER A 267 -15.07 16.20 4.50
C SER A 267 -16.16 15.28 5.08
N LEU A 268 -16.08 15.04 6.39
CA LEU A 268 -17.00 14.16 7.13
C LEU A 268 -18.45 14.49 6.79
N PRO A 269 -19.23 13.54 6.23
CA PRO A 269 -20.65 13.75 5.96
C PRO A 269 -21.35 14.13 7.25
N VAL A 270 -22.23 15.13 7.19
CA VAL A 270 -22.89 15.81 8.33
C VAL A 270 -22.12 17.02 8.88
N VAL A 271 -20.80 17.10 8.75
CA VAL A 271 -20.05 18.30 9.22
C VAL A 271 -19.77 19.27 8.07
N PHE A 272 -19.37 18.77 6.91
CA PHE A 272 -18.95 19.59 5.79
C PHE A 272 -19.88 19.48 4.58
N SER A 273 -19.92 20.53 3.75
CA SER A 273 -20.50 20.44 2.41
C SER A 273 -19.63 19.54 1.52
N LYS A 274 -20.25 18.75 0.64
CA LYS A 274 -19.54 17.89 -0.29
C LYS A 274 -18.67 18.71 -1.26
N PRO A 275 -17.34 18.59 -1.23
CA PRO A 275 -16.49 19.23 -2.23
C PRO A 275 -16.73 18.61 -3.61
N THR A 276 -16.47 19.37 -4.66
CA THR A 276 -16.56 18.91 -6.05
C THR A 276 -15.24 19.12 -6.76
N LEU A 277 -14.81 18.14 -7.55
CA LEU A 277 -13.67 18.28 -8.46
C LEU A 277 -14.11 18.07 -9.90
N GLN A 278 -13.38 18.70 -10.82
CA GLN A 278 -13.52 18.56 -12.25
C GLN A 278 -12.14 18.38 -12.88
N GLY A 279 -12.08 17.69 -14.01
CA GLY A 279 -10.88 17.59 -14.85
C GLY A 279 -9.77 16.72 -14.28
N GLN A 280 -10.07 15.83 -13.33
CA GLN A 280 -9.09 14.88 -12.82
C GLN A 280 -8.86 13.73 -13.82
N PRO A 281 -7.67 13.10 -13.87
CA PRO A 281 -7.36 12.04 -14.84
C PRO A 281 -8.28 10.82 -14.78
N PHE A 282 -8.84 10.53 -13.61
CA PHE A 282 -9.79 9.42 -13.40
C PHE A 282 -11.25 9.79 -13.67
N GLN A 283 -11.54 11.04 -14.06
CA GLN A 283 -12.90 11.50 -14.40
C GLN A 283 -13.11 11.50 -15.92
N PRO A 284 -14.32 11.16 -16.39
CA PRO A 284 -14.68 11.44 -17.77
C PRO A 284 -14.57 12.93 -18.08
N MET A 285 -14.09 13.29 -19.27
CA MET A 285 -13.91 14.69 -19.66
C MET A 285 -15.20 15.50 -19.50
N GLY A 286 -15.09 16.69 -18.90
CA GLY A 286 -16.22 17.60 -18.69
C GLY A 286 -17.13 17.24 -17.50
N THR A 287 -16.85 16.17 -16.76
CA THR A 287 -17.68 15.78 -15.60
C THR A 287 -17.22 16.43 -14.31
N THR A 288 -18.20 16.79 -13.46
CA THR A 288 -17.96 17.24 -12.09
C THR A 288 -18.37 16.10 -11.15
N THR A 289 -17.46 15.67 -10.29
CA THR A 289 -17.72 14.62 -9.29
C THR A 289 -17.74 15.22 -7.91
N ALA A 290 -18.79 14.91 -7.14
CA ALA A 290 -18.84 15.24 -5.73
C ALA A 290 -18.01 14.23 -4.94
N PHE A 291 -17.33 14.69 -3.91
CA PHE A 291 -16.55 13.87 -3.00
C PHE A 291 -17.11 13.93 -1.58
N ALA A 292 -16.69 12.97 -0.79
CA ALA A 292 -16.92 12.88 0.64
C ALA A 292 -15.65 12.35 1.33
N ASP A 293 -15.69 12.33 2.66
CA ASP A 293 -14.59 11.86 3.52
C ASP A 293 -13.98 10.52 3.06
N GLY A 294 -12.65 10.44 3.07
CA GLY A 294 -11.91 9.26 2.64
C GLY A 294 -12.16 8.03 3.52
N GLY A 295 -12.44 8.27 4.80
CA GLY A 295 -12.70 7.23 5.79
C GLY A 295 -14.03 6.52 5.63
N ILE A 296 -14.92 6.97 4.73
CA ILE A 296 -16.21 6.31 4.48
C ILE A 296 -16.02 4.92 3.89
N LEU A 297 -15.10 4.77 2.94
CA LEU A 297 -14.83 3.50 2.27
C LEU A 297 -13.50 2.90 2.72
N ASN A 298 -12.51 3.73 3.04
CA ASN A 298 -11.22 3.25 3.50
C ASN A 298 -10.64 4.19 4.55
N ASN A 299 -10.87 3.86 5.82
CA ASN A 299 -10.40 4.63 6.95
C ASN A 299 -8.93 4.38 7.31
N THR A 300 -8.33 3.30 6.79
CA THR A 300 -6.95 2.89 7.07
C THR A 300 -6.30 2.49 5.76
N PRO A 301 -5.77 3.47 4.99
CA PRO A 301 -5.36 3.25 3.62
C PRO A 301 -4.00 2.56 3.52
N VAL A 302 -3.96 1.25 3.77
CA VAL A 302 -2.79 0.40 3.54
C VAL A 302 -2.72 0.00 2.07
N PRO A 303 -1.65 0.33 1.31
CA PRO A 303 -1.56 0.09 -0.14
C PRO A 303 -1.85 -1.34 -0.55
N ALA A 304 -1.26 -2.29 0.18
CA ALA A 304 -1.44 -3.72 -0.05
C ALA A 304 -2.89 -4.24 0.14
N ILE A 305 -3.81 -3.42 0.66
CA ILE A 305 -5.24 -3.75 0.78
C ILE A 305 -6.03 -3.39 -0.47
N TYR A 306 -5.77 -2.25 -1.11
CA TYR A 306 -6.56 -1.76 -2.26
C TYR A 306 -5.81 -1.82 -3.59
N ASN A 307 -4.49 -1.96 -3.56
CA ASN A 307 -3.65 -2.18 -4.73
C ASN A 307 -2.64 -3.29 -4.43
N PRO A 308 -3.07 -4.56 -4.35
CA PRO A 308 -2.19 -5.67 -4.04
C PRO A 308 -1.19 -5.89 -5.19
N THR A 309 0.01 -5.32 -5.07
CA THR A 309 1.14 -5.64 -5.95
C THR A 309 1.74 -6.97 -5.53
N ALA A 310 2.04 -7.85 -6.49
CA ALA A 310 2.78 -9.06 -6.21
C ALA A 310 4.20 -8.69 -5.76
N SER A 311 4.53 -8.92 -4.48
CA SER A 311 5.92 -8.83 -4.04
C SER A 311 6.75 -9.86 -4.82
N THR A 312 7.86 -9.43 -5.41
CA THR A 312 8.75 -10.33 -6.13
C THR A 312 9.69 -11.09 -5.19
N SER A 313 9.72 -10.72 -3.91
CA SER A 313 10.55 -11.35 -2.88
C SER A 313 9.76 -11.64 -1.59
N PRO A 314 10.06 -12.74 -0.88
CA PRO A 314 9.58 -12.98 0.47
C PRO A 314 10.25 -12.09 1.53
N ILE A 315 11.41 -11.47 1.23
CA ILE A 315 12.13 -10.59 2.15
C ILE A 315 11.65 -9.15 1.93
N PRO A 316 11.04 -8.49 2.92
CA PRO A 316 10.59 -7.10 2.80
C PRO A 316 11.78 -6.13 2.91
N ASN A 317 11.73 -5.07 2.10
CA ASN A 317 12.70 -3.97 2.12
C ASN A 317 12.31 -2.84 3.09
N GLY A 318 11.02 -2.77 3.43
CA GLY A 318 10.44 -1.80 4.34
C GLY A 318 9.22 -2.37 5.05
N GLU A 319 8.87 -1.79 6.18
CA GLU A 319 7.66 -2.11 6.95
C GLU A 319 6.75 -0.90 7.09
N HIS A 320 5.48 -1.19 7.38
CA HIS A 320 4.49 -0.18 7.71
C HIS A 320 4.43 0.03 9.23
N LEU A 321 4.14 1.26 9.65
CA LEU A 321 3.61 1.56 10.97
C LEU A 321 2.19 2.09 10.80
N ILE A 322 1.20 1.28 11.22
CA ILE A 322 -0.22 1.53 10.97
C ILE A 322 -0.89 1.97 12.27
N LEU A 323 -1.51 3.13 12.26
CA LEU A 323 -2.19 3.70 13.43
C LEU A 323 -3.69 3.61 13.24
N VAL A 324 -4.35 2.73 14.01
CA VAL A 324 -5.81 2.56 13.97
C VAL A 324 -6.46 3.03 15.27
N PHE A 325 -7.70 3.52 15.18
CA PHE A 325 -8.51 3.75 16.37
C PHE A 325 -9.36 2.50 16.69
N ASP A 326 -9.47 2.16 17.98
CA ASP A 326 -10.09 0.94 18.58
C ASP A 326 -11.44 0.49 17.98
N THR A 327 -12.16 1.35 17.26
CA THR A 327 -13.38 1.01 16.52
C THR A 327 -13.16 0.06 15.33
N GLU A 328 -11.94 -0.15 14.87
CA GLU A 328 -11.66 -1.06 13.73
C GLU A 328 -11.40 -2.51 14.14
N LYS A 329 -10.99 -2.77 15.40
CA LYS A 329 -10.72 -4.13 15.89
C LYS A 329 -11.90 -4.80 16.59
N SER A 330 -13.01 -4.10 16.83
CA SER A 330 -14.17 -4.72 17.48
C SER A 330 -14.92 -5.61 16.49
N GLY A 331 -14.89 -6.92 16.71
CA GLY A 331 -15.69 -7.91 16.01
C GLY A 331 -17.19 -7.62 16.10
N GLN A 332 -17.70 -6.82 15.16
CA GLN A 332 -19.13 -6.76 14.87
C GLN A 332 -19.52 -8.00 14.07
N GLU A 333 -19.49 -9.15 14.74
CA GLU A 333 -20.36 -10.24 14.32
C GLU A 333 -21.81 -9.73 14.40
N THR A 334 -22.48 -9.69 13.25
CA THR A 334 -23.94 -9.79 13.09
C THR A 334 -24.86 -8.55 13.23
N GLN A 335 -24.61 -7.44 12.52
CA GLN A 335 -25.73 -6.56 12.12
C GLN A 335 -25.76 -6.31 10.60
N ARG A 336 -26.25 -7.32 9.90
CA ARG A 336 -26.47 -7.32 8.43
C ARG A 336 -27.55 -6.31 8.07
N GLY A 337 -27.19 -5.14 7.53
CA GLY A 337 -28.09 -4.25 6.78
C GLY A 337 -29.45 -3.94 7.41
N THR A 338 -29.58 -4.03 8.74
CA THR A 338 -30.81 -3.80 9.51
C THR A 338 -30.50 -2.80 10.64
N GLY A 339 -31.48 -1.97 11.00
CA GLY A 339 -31.33 -0.99 12.06
C GLY A 339 -30.39 0.18 11.71
N MET A 340 -29.49 0.52 12.63
CA MET A 340 -28.66 1.73 12.58
C MET A 340 -27.63 1.74 11.45
N SER A 341 -27.07 0.57 11.08
CA SER A 341 -26.09 0.47 9.98
C SER A 341 -26.73 0.78 8.62
N ALA A 342 -27.95 0.28 8.37
CA ALA A 342 -28.71 0.59 7.17
C ALA A 342 -29.08 2.08 7.07
N LEU A 343 -29.34 2.73 8.21
CA LEU A 343 -29.58 4.17 8.28
C LEU A 343 -28.30 4.95 7.92
N ILE A 344 -27.15 4.55 8.45
CA ILE A 344 -25.85 5.16 8.17
C ILE A 344 -25.48 5.01 6.70
N ASP A 345 -25.53 3.79 6.15
CA ASP A 345 -25.23 3.55 4.73
C ASP A 345 -26.18 4.35 3.81
N ARG A 346 -27.47 4.47 4.17
CA ARG A 346 -28.46 5.28 3.44
C ARG A 346 -28.16 6.77 3.54
N LEU A 347 -27.74 7.26 4.71
CA LEU A 347 -27.36 8.65 4.93
C LEU A 347 -26.10 9.02 4.12
N LEU A 348 -25.09 8.15 4.17
CA LEU A 348 -23.83 8.31 3.44
C LEU A 348 -23.99 8.07 1.94
N LYS A 349 -25.05 7.38 1.53
CA LYS A 349 -25.24 6.82 0.17
C LYS A 349 -24.05 5.96 -0.27
N ALA A 350 -23.44 5.24 0.68
CA ALA A 350 -22.21 4.46 0.49
C ALA A 350 -22.29 3.15 1.27
N PRO A 351 -21.66 2.05 0.81
CA PRO A 351 -21.59 0.77 1.53
C PRO A 351 -20.54 0.81 2.65
N HIS A 352 -20.64 1.79 3.56
CA HIS A 352 -19.69 2.01 4.64
C HIS A 352 -19.54 0.76 5.52
N THR A 353 -20.66 0.15 5.93
CA THR A 353 -20.64 -1.04 6.81
C THR A 353 -19.92 -2.22 6.16
N ALA A 354 -20.15 -2.46 4.87
CA ALA A 354 -19.46 -3.54 4.16
C ALA A 354 -17.96 -3.27 4.03
N SER A 355 -17.60 -2.00 3.77
CA SER A 355 -16.23 -1.57 3.59
C SER A 355 -15.44 -1.61 4.89
N SER A 356 -16.04 -1.19 6.02
CA SER A 356 -15.39 -1.26 7.33
C SER A 356 -15.11 -2.69 7.77
N VAL A 357 -16.05 -3.63 7.56
CA VAL A 357 -15.83 -5.06 7.87
C VAL A 357 -14.76 -5.65 6.97
N TRP A 358 -14.76 -5.32 5.67
CA TRP A 358 -13.71 -5.75 4.75
C TRP A 358 -12.33 -5.25 5.19
N ASN A 359 -12.19 -3.96 5.44
CA ASN A 359 -10.92 -3.37 5.84
C ASN A 359 -10.42 -3.98 7.16
N ALA A 360 -11.30 -4.15 8.16
CA ALA A 360 -10.95 -4.81 9.42
C ALA A 360 -10.46 -6.26 9.22
N GLU A 361 -11.09 -7.02 8.32
CA GLU A 361 -10.65 -8.37 7.97
C GLU A 361 -9.27 -8.36 7.28
N GLN A 362 -9.06 -7.42 6.35
CA GLN A 362 -7.80 -7.27 5.62
C GLN A 362 -6.67 -6.69 6.47
N LEU A 363 -6.96 -5.97 7.56
CA LEU A 363 -5.96 -5.41 8.48
C LEU A 363 -5.37 -6.44 9.43
N LYS A 364 -6.03 -7.58 9.67
CA LYS A 364 -5.52 -8.65 10.55
C LYS A 364 -4.14 -9.17 10.14
N ARG A 365 -3.86 -9.24 8.84
CA ARG A 365 -2.52 -9.62 8.31
C ARG A 365 -1.42 -8.58 8.60
N PHE A 366 -1.79 -7.41 9.12
CA PHE A 366 -0.87 -6.35 9.53
C PHE A 366 -0.90 -6.12 11.04
N ASP A 367 -1.42 -7.07 11.84
CA ASP A 367 -1.51 -6.90 13.30
C ASP A 367 -0.13 -6.61 13.94
N GLU A 368 0.94 -7.25 13.46
CA GLU A 368 2.32 -6.99 13.90
C GLU A 368 2.86 -5.60 13.53
N HIS A 369 2.19 -4.89 12.60
CA HIS A 369 2.56 -3.55 12.13
C HIS A 369 1.59 -2.48 12.65
N THR A 370 0.60 -2.87 13.46
CA THR A 370 -0.53 -2.01 13.83
C THR A 370 -0.48 -1.61 15.29
N VAL A 371 -0.41 -0.31 15.54
CA VAL A 371 -0.60 0.31 16.86
C VAL A 371 -2.04 0.80 16.98
N VAL A 372 -2.75 0.29 17.99
CA VAL A 372 -4.09 0.77 18.32
C VAL A 372 -3.96 2.00 19.21
N VAL A 373 -4.52 3.12 18.78
CA VAL A 373 -4.53 4.36 19.58
C VAL A 373 -5.38 4.13 20.84
N PRO A 374 -4.82 4.27 22.04
CA PRO A 374 -5.57 4.08 23.29
C PRO A 374 -6.54 5.25 23.51
N LEU A 375 -7.83 4.94 23.69
CA LEU A 375 -8.91 5.93 23.83
C LEU A 375 -9.80 5.73 25.07
N LYS A 376 -9.64 4.61 25.77
CA LYS A 376 -10.46 4.23 26.92
C LYS A 376 -9.60 4.14 28.16
N PHE A 377 -9.95 4.93 29.16
CA PHE A 377 -9.19 5.07 30.40
C PHE A 377 -10.14 5.13 31.59
N LYS A 378 -9.61 5.02 32.81
CA LYS A 378 -10.43 5.13 34.03
C LYS A 378 -11.08 6.51 34.15
N GLU A 379 -10.42 7.52 33.59
CA GLU A 379 -10.77 8.93 33.62
C GLU A 379 -11.82 9.32 32.56
N GLY A 380 -12.02 8.50 31.52
CA GLY A 380 -12.96 8.78 30.43
C GLY A 380 -12.85 7.85 29.22
N ASP A 381 -13.92 7.84 28.41
CA ASP A 381 -13.98 7.12 27.13
C ASP A 381 -14.08 8.14 25.97
N HIS A 382 -13.02 8.20 25.17
CA HIS A 382 -12.88 9.04 23.99
C HIS A 382 -13.01 8.24 22.68
N SER A 383 -13.60 7.04 22.74
CA SER A 383 -13.85 6.20 21.58
C SER A 383 -15.16 6.56 20.85
N GLY A 384 -15.39 5.90 19.72
CA GLY A 384 -16.61 6.05 18.92
C GLY A 384 -16.83 7.45 18.34
N LEU A 385 -18.07 7.72 17.93
CA LEU A 385 -18.47 8.99 17.32
C LEU A 385 -18.30 10.18 18.27
N ARG A 386 -18.50 9.98 19.59
CA ARG A 386 -18.36 11.03 20.60
C ARG A 386 -16.94 11.62 20.58
N GLY A 387 -15.92 10.77 20.62
CA GLY A 387 -14.53 11.23 20.49
C GLY A 387 -14.21 11.80 19.12
N THR A 388 -14.74 11.22 18.04
CA THR A 388 -14.50 11.70 16.67
C THR A 388 -14.97 13.14 16.44
N VAL A 389 -16.05 13.59 17.10
CA VAL A 389 -16.59 14.95 16.91
C VAL A 389 -16.31 15.91 18.08
N ASP A 390 -15.52 15.49 19.08
CA ASP A 390 -15.15 16.30 20.24
C ASP A 390 -14.03 17.30 19.92
N PHE A 391 -14.29 18.23 19.01
CA PHE A 391 -13.35 19.27 18.61
C PHE A 391 -13.07 20.33 19.69
N ASN A 392 -13.74 20.25 20.84
CA ASN A 392 -13.58 21.13 22.00
C ASN A 392 -12.82 20.45 23.16
N MET A 393 -12.07 19.39 22.86
CA MET A 393 -11.28 18.65 23.82
C MET A 393 -10.33 19.57 24.63
N PRO A 394 -10.40 19.58 25.97
CA PRO A 394 -9.52 20.38 26.82
C PRO A 394 -8.05 20.02 26.61
N LYS A 395 -7.14 20.99 26.71
CA LYS A 395 -5.69 20.76 26.55
C LYS A 395 -5.16 19.61 27.42
N LYS A 396 -5.60 19.51 28.68
CA LYS A 396 -5.23 18.39 29.56
C LYS A 396 -5.58 17.02 28.96
N THR A 397 -6.73 16.90 28.31
CA THR A 397 -7.16 15.66 27.66
C THR A 397 -6.37 15.41 26.37
N LYS A 398 -6.08 16.46 25.59
CA LYS A 398 -5.21 16.36 24.40
C LYS A 398 -3.83 15.81 24.78
N ASN A 399 -3.16 16.46 25.73
CA ASN A 399 -1.85 16.05 26.25
C ASN A 399 -1.86 14.61 26.78
N PHE A 400 -2.94 14.23 27.45
CA PHE A 400 -3.09 12.86 27.95
C PHE A 400 -3.19 11.84 26.80
N LEU A 401 -4.01 12.08 25.78
CA LEU A 401 -4.11 11.18 24.62
C LEU A 401 -2.80 11.10 23.83
N GLN A 402 -2.08 12.21 23.70
CA GLN A 402 -0.76 12.26 23.06
C GLN A 402 0.24 11.42 23.86
N GLU A 403 0.32 11.58 25.17
CA GLU A 403 1.22 10.81 26.04
C GLU A 403 0.91 9.31 26.02
N GLU A 404 -0.36 8.92 26.00
CA GLU A 404 -0.74 7.52 25.93
C GLU A 404 -0.43 6.90 24.56
N LEU A 405 -0.58 7.65 23.46
CA LEU A 405 -0.13 7.18 22.16
C LEU A 405 1.41 7.07 22.11
N ARG A 406 2.14 8.03 22.69
CA ARG A 406 3.60 7.98 22.78
C ARG A 406 4.08 6.69 23.43
N LYS A 407 3.47 6.31 24.56
CA LYS A 407 3.76 5.03 25.25
C LYS A 407 3.45 3.82 24.40
N ALA A 408 2.29 3.80 23.74
CA ALA A 408 1.86 2.69 22.91
C ALA A 408 2.79 2.48 21.70
N VAL A 409 3.20 3.56 21.04
CA VAL A 409 4.16 3.51 19.92
C VAL A 409 5.54 3.09 20.41
N GLN A 410 6.03 3.64 21.53
CA GLN A 410 7.33 3.22 22.06
C GLN A 410 7.37 1.73 22.41
N ALA A 411 6.33 1.22 23.08
CA ALA A 411 6.24 -0.20 23.42
C ALA A 411 6.25 -1.09 22.16
N HIS A 412 5.54 -0.65 21.10
CA HIS A 412 5.55 -1.34 19.82
C HIS A 412 6.93 -1.33 19.16
N LEU A 413 7.63 -0.19 19.16
CA LEU A 413 9.00 -0.10 18.63
C LEU A 413 10.00 -0.94 19.42
N ASP A 414 9.87 -0.99 20.75
CA ASP A 414 10.73 -1.81 21.61
C ASP A 414 10.53 -3.31 21.33
N GLU A 415 9.27 -3.77 21.23
CA GLU A 415 8.94 -5.15 20.88
C GLU A 415 9.48 -5.50 19.49
N ARG A 416 9.25 -4.61 18.52
CA ARG A 416 9.72 -4.75 17.15
C ARG A 416 11.25 -4.89 17.09
N ASN A 417 11.99 -4.01 17.75
CA ASN A 417 13.45 -3.99 17.75
C ASN A 417 14.07 -5.20 18.49
N ALA A 418 13.30 -5.87 19.36
CA ALA A 418 13.72 -7.10 20.01
C ALA A 418 13.55 -8.35 19.13
N THR A 419 12.94 -8.24 17.95
CA THR A 419 12.67 -9.38 17.06
C THR A 419 13.58 -9.40 15.83
N GLN A 420 13.99 -10.61 15.44
CA GLN A 420 14.67 -10.87 14.17
C GLN A 420 13.76 -11.69 13.25
N LEU A 421 13.94 -11.49 11.95
CA LEU A 421 13.26 -12.24 10.91
C LEU A 421 14.17 -13.36 10.42
N THR A 422 13.60 -14.56 10.29
CA THR A 422 14.30 -15.73 9.75
C THR A 422 13.50 -16.31 8.60
N TYR A 423 14.20 -16.54 7.48
CA TYR A 423 13.65 -17.09 6.25
C TYR A 423 14.39 -18.37 5.88
N SER A 424 13.66 -19.36 5.37
CA SER A 424 14.21 -20.62 4.89
C SER A 424 13.99 -20.74 3.38
N PHE A 425 15.05 -21.09 2.67
CA PHE A 425 15.07 -21.28 1.23
C PHE A 425 15.58 -22.68 0.89
N ALA A 426 15.14 -23.23 -0.24
CA ALA A 426 15.56 -24.56 -0.65
C ALA A 426 17.01 -24.57 -1.16
N SER A 427 17.55 -23.41 -1.57
CA SER A 427 18.92 -23.27 -2.07
C SER A 427 19.49 -21.88 -1.83
N ILE A 428 20.82 -21.75 -1.98
CA ILE A 428 21.50 -20.44 -1.96
C ILE A 428 21.02 -19.52 -3.09
N ARG A 429 20.70 -20.08 -4.26
CA ARG A 429 20.20 -19.30 -5.40
C ARG A 429 18.88 -18.63 -5.06
N GLU A 430 17.92 -19.37 -4.52
CA GLU A 430 16.64 -18.80 -4.07
C GLU A 430 16.84 -17.72 -3.00
N ALA A 431 17.73 -17.95 -2.02
CA ALA A 431 18.03 -16.98 -0.98
C ALA A 431 18.62 -15.68 -1.55
N LEU A 432 19.60 -15.77 -2.46
CA LEU A 432 20.23 -14.59 -3.06
C LEU A 432 19.31 -13.86 -4.05
N LEU A 433 18.45 -14.58 -4.77
CA LEU A 433 17.43 -13.97 -5.63
C LEU A 433 16.34 -13.22 -4.84
N ALA A 434 16.15 -13.55 -3.55
CA ALA A 434 15.22 -12.86 -2.66
C ALA A 434 15.76 -11.50 -2.15
N PHE A 435 17.06 -11.25 -2.14
CA PHE A 435 17.57 -9.93 -1.78
C PHE A 435 17.28 -8.89 -2.85
N ASP A 436 17.00 -7.66 -2.43
CA ASP A 436 17.00 -6.52 -3.34
C ASP A 436 18.41 -6.22 -3.86
N ASP A 437 18.47 -5.37 -4.90
CA ASP A 437 19.70 -5.08 -5.61
C ASP A 437 20.75 -4.38 -4.72
N ASN A 438 20.32 -3.49 -3.82
CA ASN A 438 21.24 -2.76 -2.94
C ASN A 438 21.81 -3.68 -1.86
N THR A 439 20.95 -4.47 -1.21
CA THR A 439 21.40 -5.45 -0.21
C THR A 439 22.37 -6.46 -0.85
N LEU A 440 22.04 -7.02 -2.01
CA LEU A 440 22.91 -8.00 -2.66
C LEU A 440 24.28 -7.41 -3.03
N GLU A 441 24.32 -6.17 -3.51
CA GLU A 441 25.58 -5.51 -3.85
C GLU A 441 26.46 -5.30 -2.61
N GLN A 442 25.88 -4.92 -1.46
CA GLN A 442 26.63 -4.80 -0.19
C GLN A 442 27.20 -6.14 0.28
N LEU A 443 26.49 -7.25 0.02
CA LEU A 443 26.92 -8.59 0.40
C LEU A 443 27.94 -9.21 -0.57
N SER A 444 28.09 -8.64 -1.77
CA SER A 444 28.83 -9.28 -2.87
C SER A 444 30.27 -9.63 -2.50
N ALA A 445 31.00 -8.69 -1.91
CA ALA A 445 32.42 -8.86 -1.57
C ALA A 445 32.68 -10.01 -0.59
N GLU A 446 31.74 -10.27 0.33
CA GLU A 446 31.87 -11.35 1.32
C GLU A 446 31.46 -12.70 0.70
N LEU A 447 30.43 -12.70 -0.13
CA LEU A 447 29.83 -13.91 -0.69
C LEU A 447 30.54 -14.45 -1.94
N GLU A 448 31.22 -13.61 -2.73
CA GLU A 448 31.86 -14.01 -4.00
C GLU A 448 32.99 -15.04 -3.87
N HIS A 449 33.48 -15.29 -2.65
CA HIS A 449 34.44 -16.36 -2.38
C HIS A 449 33.82 -17.76 -2.54
N ASP A 450 32.49 -17.87 -2.40
CA ASP A 450 31.74 -19.10 -2.66
C ASP A 450 31.28 -19.12 -4.12
N GLU A 451 31.63 -20.20 -4.84
CA GLU A 451 31.39 -20.33 -6.28
C GLU A 451 29.90 -20.22 -6.64
N ALA A 452 29.02 -20.84 -5.84
CA ALA A 452 27.58 -20.81 -6.08
C ALA A 452 26.99 -19.41 -5.82
N CYS A 453 27.50 -18.68 -4.82
CA CYS A 453 27.13 -17.28 -4.60
C CYS A 453 27.60 -16.38 -5.75
N ALA A 454 28.86 -16.52 -6.18
CA ALA A 454 29.45 -15.72 -7.23
C ALA A 454 28.68 -15.84 -8.56
N GLU A 455 28.23 -17.04 -8.91
CA GLU A 455 27.39 -17.29 -10.09
C GLU A 455 26.08 -16.50 -10.05
N VAL A 456 25.39 -16.50 -8.91
CA VAL A 456 24.10 -15.81 -8.75
C VAL A 456 24.27 -14.29 -8.74
N ILE A 457 25.33 -13.79 -8.10
CA ILE A 457 25.68 -12.36 -8.12
C ILE A 457 26.00 -11.91 -9.54
N ALA A 458 26.77 -12.71 -10.30
CA ALA A 458 27.05 -12.43 -11.70
C ALA A 458 25.77 -12.39 -12.53
N PHE A 459 24.88 -13.39 -12.39
CA PHE A 459 23.56 -13.39 -13.03
C PHE A 459 22.78 -12.10 -12.73
N ARG A 460 22.70 -11.70 -11.45
CA ARG A 460 21.97 -10.49 -11.02
C ARG A 460 22.54 -9.21 -11.63
N ARG A 461 23.86 -9.06 -11.67
CA ARG A 461 24.53 -7.89 -12.29
C ARG A 461 24.27 -7.81 -13.79
N HIS A 462 24.35 -8.94 -14.51
CA HIS A 462 24.04 -8.96 -15.96
C HIS A 462 22.56 -8.69 -16.22
N ALA A 463 21.66 -9.24 -15.41
CA ALA A 463 20.23 -8.99 -15.53
C ALA A 463 19.88 -7.52 -15.29
N GLN A 464 20.46 -6.88 -14.26
CA GLN A 464 20.27 -5.46 -13.99
C GLN A 464 20.72 -4.59 -15.16
N LEU A 465 21.87 -4.91 -15.78
CA LEU A 465 22.36 -4.20 -16.95
C LEU A 465 21.39 -4.33 -18.13
N ALA A 466 20.98 -5.56 -18.48
CA ALA A 466 20.06 -5.80 -19.59
C ALA A 466 18.68 -5.14 -19.37
N LEU A 467 18.15 -5.18 -18.14
CA LEU A 467 16.90 -4.49 -17.79
C LEU A 467 17.02 -2.96 -17.91
N LYS A 468 18.15 -2.40 -17.49
CA LYS A 468 18.42 -0.96 -17.62
C LYS A 468 18.49 -0.56 -19.10
N GLU A 469 19.23 -1.30 -19.91
CA GLU A 469 19.34 -1.08 -21.35
C GLU A 469 17.98 -1.21 -22.05
N LEU A 470 17.18 -2.22 -21.68
CA LEU A 470 15.81 -2.36 -22.17
C LEU A 470 14.98 -1.12 -21.84
N LYS A 471 15.02 -0.65 -20.59
CA LYS A 471 14.29 0.55 -20.16
C LYS A 471 14.72 1.81 -20.93
N GLU A 472 16.02 1.99 -21.15
CA GLU A 472 16.55 3.10 -21.94
C GLU A 472 16.13 3.04 -23.41
N SER A 473 16.08 1.84 -23.99
CA SER A 473 15.60 1.62 -25.37
C SER A 473 14.11 1.94 -25.52
N ILE A 474 13.27 1.58 -24.53
CA ILE A 474 11.84 1.93 -24.49
C ILE A 474 11.66 3.44 -24.45
N LYS A 475 12.37 4.12 -23.55
CA LYS A 475 12.33 5.59 -23.45
C LYS A 475 12.77 6.27 -24.74
N THR A 476 13.73 5.69 -25.45
CA THR A 476 14.22 6.23 -26.72
C THR A 476 13.19 6.05 -27.84
N ALA A 477 12.57 4.87 -27.93
CA ALA A 477 11.48 4.61 -28.88
C ALA A 477 10.27 5.55 -28.66
N ASN A 478 9.95 5.85 -27.38
CA ASN A 478 8.87 6.78 -27.04
C ASN A 478 9.12 8.23 -27.48
N LYS A 479 10.36 8.61 -27.84
CA LYS A 479 10.64 9.95 -28.41
C LYS A 479 10.14 10.09 -29.85
N THR A 480 9.97 8.99 -30.57
CA THR A 480 9.65 8.99 -32.01
C THR A 480 8.22 8.54 -32.30
N SER A 481 7.62 7.69 -31.44
CA SER A 481 6.26 7.19 -31.58
C SER A 481 5.56 7.09 -30.23
N SER A 482 4.25 7.30 -30.22
CA SER A 482 3.40 7.06 -29.05
C SER A 482 2.99 5.60 -28.91
N LYS A 483 3.00 4.82 -30.01
CA LYS A 483 2.83 3.38 -29.99
C LYS A 483 4.19 2.70 -30.04
N LEU A 484 4.46 1.84 -29.06
CA LEU A 484 5.72 1.11 -28.97
C LEU A 484 5.73 -0.04 -29.99
N GLU A 485 6.73 -0.05 -30.86
CA GLU A 485 6.97 -1.12 -31.85
C GLU A 485 8.38 -1.69 -31.61
N PRO A 486 8.67 -2.94 -32.03
CA PRO A 486 9.98 -3.54 -31.83
C PRO A 486 11.05 -2.73 -32.57
N THR A 487 12.09 -2.30 -31.85
CA THR A 487 13.21 -1.55 -32.42
C THR A 487 14.50 -2.36 -32.40
N GLN A 488 15.45 -2.02 -33.27
CA GLN A 488 16.80 -2.62 -33.26
C GLN A 488 17.50 -2.44 -31.92
N GLU A 489 17.26 -1.31 -31.23
CA GLU A 489 17.85 -1.01 -29.92
C GLU A 489 17.30 -1.92 -28.81
N MET A 490 16.04 -2.38 -28.93
CA MET A 490 15.43 -3.31 -27.98
C MET A 490 15.90 -4.76 -28.17
N HIS A 491 16.30 -5.15 -29.38
CA HIS A 491 16.65 -6.54 -29.68
C HIS A 491 17.78 -7.08 -28.80
N MET A 492 18.84 -6.30 -28.60
CA MET A 492 20.01 -6.72 -27.82
C MET A 492 19.70 -6.96 -26.34
N PRO A 493 19.06 -6.04 -25.60
CA PRO A 493 18.73 -6.29 -24.20
C PRO A 493 17.68 -7.40 -24.04
N ILE A 494 16.70 -7.54 -24.95
CA ILE A 494 15.75 -8.66 -24.93
C ILE A 494 16.50 -9.99 -25.09
N TRP A 495 17.39 -10.08 -26.08
CA TRP A 495 18.20 -11.28 -26.30
C TRP A 495 19.10 -11.58 -25.09
N ALA A 496 19.72 -10.56 -24.50
CA ALA A 496 20.55 -10.73 -23.31
C ALA A 496 19.76 -11.32 -22.12
N LEU A 497 18.50 -10.90 -21.93
CA LEU A 497 17.62 -11.48 -20.90
C LEU A 497 17.31 -12.95 -21.19
N ASP A 498 17.04 -13.32 -22.43
CA ASP A 498 16.80 -14.72 -22.81
C ASP A 498 18.02 -15.61 -22.56
N GLN A 499 19.24 -15.10 -22.83
CA GLN A 499 20.47 -15.82 -22.58
C GLN A 499 20.76 -16.06 -21.09
N LEU A 500 20.21 -15.21 -20.21
CA LEU A 500 20.33 -15.35 -18.76
C LEU A 500 19.30 -16.30 -18.15
N ALA A 501 18.26 -16.68 -18.91
CA ALA A 501 17.15 -17.50 -18.45
C ALA A 501 17.39 -19.01 -18.69
N ASP A 502 18.57 -19.52 -18.31
CA ASP A 502 18.94 -20.92 -18.58
C ASP A 502 18.28 -21.92 -17.61
N GLN A 503 17.92 -21.48 -16.40
CA GLN A 503 17.18 -22.24 -15.40
C GLN A 503 15.74 -21.73 -15.19
N PRO A 504 14.78 -22.59 -14.78
CA PRO A 504 13.39 -22.21 -14.58
C PRO A 504 13.17 -21.08 -13.54
N ASP A 505 14.00 -21.03 -12.50
CA ASP A 505 13.91 -20.03 -11.44
C ASP A 505 14.45 -18.65 -11.87
N GLN A 506 15.48 -18.60 -12.71
CA GLN A 506 15.95 -17.37 -13.35
C GLN A 506 14.90 -16.82 -14.32
N LEU A 507 14.29 -17.68 -15.15
CA LEU A 507 13.19 -17.29 -16.03
C LEU A 507 12.04 -16.68 -15.23
N GLU A 508 11.63 -17.36 -14.14
CA GLU A 508 10.58 -16.87 -13.24
C GLU A 508 10.97 -15.54 -12.59
N TRP A 509 12.23 -15.39 -12.16
CA TRP A 509 12.74 -14.16 -11.54
C TRP A 509 12.75 -12.99 -12.53
N LEU A 510 13.25 -13.19 -13.75
CA LEU A 510 13.30 -12.16 -14.80
C LEU A 510 11.89 -11.71 -15.19
N ALA A 511 10.96 -12.65 -15.36
CA ALA A 511 9.57 -12.34 -15.67
C ALA A 511 8.87 -11.55 -14.55
N LYS A 512 9.11 -11.93 -13.30
CA LYS A 512 8.64 -11.16 -12.13
C LYS A 512 9.27 -9.78 -12.09
N ARG A 513 10.55 -9.64 -12.42
CA ARG A 513 11.28 -8.38 -12.41
C ARG A 513 10.74 -7.39 -13.45
N LEU A 514 10.35 -7.86 -14.63
CA LEU A 514 9.67 -7.04 -15.65
C LEU A 514 8.29 -6.54 -15.22
N ASN A 515 7.59 -7.27 -14.34
CA ASN A 515 6.31 -6.85 -13.77
C ASN A 515 6.45 -6.08 -12.44
N HIS A 516 7.66 -5.99 -11.89
CA HIS A 516 7.89 -5.45 -10.55
C HIS A 516 7.51 -3.97 -10.45
N GLY A 517 6.70 -3.64 -9.43
CA GLY A 517 6.31 -2.26 -9.12
C GLY A 517 5.44 -1.59 -10.20
N ASN A 518 4.95 -2.34 -11.19
CA ASN A 518 4.24 -1.80 -12.36
C ASN A 518 5.01 -0.64 -13.02
N ASP A 519 6.33 -0.80 -13.20
CA ASP A 519 7.17 0.21 -13.83
C ASP A 519 6.58 0.64 -15.19
N PRO A 520 6.34 1.93 -15.43
CA PRO A 520 5.56 2.39 -16.58
C PRO A 520 6.20 2.01 -17.92
N ASP A 521 7.54 2.02 -17.99
CA ASP A 521 8.26 1.68 -19.22
C ASP A 521 8.10 0.17 -19.50
N PHE A 522 8.29 -0.69 -18.49
CA PHE A 522 8.11 -2.13 -18.66
C PHE A 522 6.66 -2.53 -18.90
N MET A 523 5.69 -1.89 -18.23
CA MET A 523 4.27 -2.16 -18.47
C MET A 523 3.86 -1.81 -19.92
N GLN A 524 4.36 -0.69 -20.46
CA GLN A 524 4.13 -0.36 -21.87
C GLN A 524 4.76 -1.41 -22.80
N PHE A 525 5.98 -1.86 -22.47
CA PHE A 525 6.66 -2.93 -23.21
C PHE A 525 5.87 -4.24 -23.21
N LEU A 526 5.44 -4.72 -22.04
CA LEU A 526 4.68 -5.97 -21.93
C LEU A 526 3.32 -5.88 -22.64
N GLN A 527 2.65 -4.73 -22.59
CA GLN A 527 1.41 -4.50 -23.33
C GLN A 527 1.63 -4.54 -24.85
N ALA A 528 2.70 -3.92 -25.35
CA ALA A 528 3.04 -3.97 -26.77
C ALA A 528 3.44 -5.39 -27.21
N ALA A 529 4.26 -6.08 -26.41
CA ALA A 529 4.68 -7.45 -26.66
C ALA A 529 3.50 -8.43 -26.74
N ALA A 530 2.49 -8.26 -25.89
CA ALA A 530 1.26 -9.07 -25.93
C ALA A 530 0.45 -8.90 -27.25
N GLU A 531 0.68 -7.82 -28.00
CA GLU A 531 0.12 -7.63 -29.34
C GLU A 531 1.01 -8.22 -30.44
N TRP A 532 2.33 -8.12 -30.31
CA TRP A 532 3.30 -8.68 -31.26
C TRP A 532 3.15 -10.20 -31.42
N ASP A 533 2.86 -10.89 -30.31
CA ASP A 533 2.65 -12.34 -30.28
C ASP A 533 1.44 -12.82 -31.12
N LYS A 534 0.51 -11.94 -31.50
CA LYS A 534 -0.69 -12.30 -32.27
C LYS A 534 -0.46 -12.39 -33.78
N GLY A 535 0.70 -11.94 -34.29
CA GLY A 535 0.88 -11.63 -35.72
C GLY A 535 1.98 -12.37 -36.49
N ALA A 536 3.05 -12.86 -35.86
CA ALA A 536 4.12 -13.61 -36.55
C ALA A 536 5.05 -14.35 -35.56
N PRO A 537 5.44 -15.62 -35.80
CA PRO A 537 6.31 -16.39 -34.92
C PRO A 537 7.81 -16.17 -35.23
N SER A 538 8.27 -14.93 -35.41
CA SER A 538 9.71 -14.69 -35.51
C SER A 538 10.30 -14.51 -34.12
N ALA A 539 10.89 -15.61 -33.60
CA ALA A 539 11.73 -15.69 -32.39
C ALA A 539 11.18 -14.90 -31.17
N ILE A 540 10.12 -15.42 -30.57
CA ILE A 540 9.52 -14.88 -29.34
C ILE A 540 10.52 -15.06 -28.20
N SER A 541 10.86 -13.96 -27.53
CA SER A 541 11.67 -14.01 -26.32
C SER A 541 10.92 -14.80 -25.24
N VAL A 542 11.58 -15.83 -24.70
CA VAL A 542 10.99 -16.72 -23.69
C VAL A 542 10.72 -15.93 -22.41
N VAL A 543 11.64 -15.04 -22.03
CA VAL A 543 11.47 -14.17 -20.86
C VAL A 543 10.30 -13.22 -21.06
N THR A 544 10.20 -12.60 -22.23
CA THR A 544 9.11 -11.65 -22.54
C THR A 544 7.75 -12.34 -22.53
N GLN A 545 7.65 -13.52 -23.15
CA GLN A 545 6.41 -14.30 -23.18
C GLN A 545 5.98 -14.69 -21.76
N HIS A 546 6.93 -15.17 -20.94
CA HIS A 546 6.64 -15.53 -19.54
C HIS A 546 6.23 -14.30 -18.72
N ALA A 547 6.86 -13.15 -18.95
CA ALA A 547 6.50 -11.88 -18.30
C ALA A 547 5.10 -11.38 -18.70
N VAL A 548 4.70 -11.51 -19.97
CA VAL A 548 3.34 -11.19 -20.44
C VAL A 548 2.30 -12.09 -19.79
N GLU A 549 2.61 -13.38 -19.64
CA GLU A 549 1.72 -14.32 -18.95
C GLU A 549 1.55 -13.95 -17.47
N LYS A 550 2.63 -13.55 -16.78
CA LYS A 550 2.55 -13.03 -15.40
C LYS A 550 1.73 -11.75 -15.31
N MET A 551 1.89 -10.82 -16.26
CA MET A 551 1.08 -9.61 -16.35
C MET A 551 -0.41 -9.95 -16.43
N HIS A 552 -0.78 -10.90 -17.30
CA HIS A 552 -2.17 -11.34 -17.44
C HIS A 552 -2.71 -12.06 -16.20
N LEU A 553 -1.88 -12.85 -15.50
CA LEU A 553 -2.28 -13.45 -14.23
C LEU A 553 -2.54 -12.38 -13.16
N GLN A 554 -1.69 -11.35 -13.09
CA GLN A 554 -1.88 -10.21 -12.19
C GLN A 554 -3.13 -9.40 -12.53
N ASP A 555 -3.44 -9.22 -13.82
CA ASP A 555 -4.70 -8.59 -14.26
C ASP A 555 -5.94 -9.36 -13.77
N VAL A 556 -5.90 -10.71 -13.87
CA VAL A 556 -7.00 -11.57 -13.40
C VAL A 556 -7.14 -11.50 -11.89
N ALA A 557 -6.03 -11.57 -11.14
CA ALA A 557 -6.03 -11.46 -9.69
C ALA A 557 -6.56 -10.09 -9.23
N THR A 558 -6.11 -9.00 -9.87
CA THR A 558 -6.57 -7.63 -9.59
C THR A 558 -8.07 -7.50 -9.86
N ARG A 559 -8.57 -8.05 -10.97
CA ARG A 559 -9.99 -8.03 -11.28
C ARG A 559 -10.82 -8.87 -10.29
N ALA A 560 -10.32 -10.02 -9.87
CA ALA A 560 -10.93 -10.85 -8.83
C ALA A 560 -11.03 -10.10 -7.51
N HIS A 561 -9.95 -9.46 -7.08
CA HIS A 561 -9.92 -8.60 -5.90
C HIS A 561 -10.99 -7.50 -5.98
N ASN A 562 -11.04 -6.76 -7.09
CA ASN A 562 -12.00 -5.67 -7.31
C ASN A 562 -13.47 -6.16 -7.31
N VAL A 563 -13.76 -7.32 -7.91
CA VAL A 563 -15.10 -7.92 -7.86
C VAL A 563 -15.49 -8.27 -6.42
N VAL A 564 -14.57 -8.89 -5.67
CA VAL A 564 -14.82 -9.27 -4.28
C VAL A 564 -15.08 -8.02 -3.44
N GLN A 565 -14.17 -7.04 -3.50
CA GLN A 565 -14.23 -5.84 -2.67
C GLN A 565 -15.43 -4.94 -2.99
N HIS A 566 -15.70 -4.68 -4.28
CA HIS A 566 -16.66 -3.64 -4.68
C HIS A 566 -18.04 -4.15 -5.09
N VAL A 567 -18.19 -5.46 -5.33
CA VAL A 567 -19.47 -6.02 -5.79
C VAL A 567 -20.00 -7.07 -4.81
N LEU A 568 -19.24 -8.14 -4.61
CA LEU A 568 -19.69 -9.28 -3.82
C LEU A 568 -19.76 -8.94 -2.34
N ASN A 569 -18.74 -8.26 -1.80
CA ASN A 569 -18.73 -7.90 -0.39
C ASN A 569 -19.88 -6.94 -0.04
N PRO A 570 -20.09 -5.80 -0.73
CA PRO A 570 -21.27 -4.96 -0.50
C PRO A 570 -22.61 -5.70 -0.66
N ALA A 571 -22.71 -6.63 -1.62
CA ALA A 571 -23.93 -7.40 -1.82
C ALA A 571 -24.30 -8.29 -0.61
N ARG A 572 -23.33 -8.73 0.20
CA ARG A 572 -23.57 -9.51 1.44
C ARG A 572 -24.29 -8.68 2.51
N PHE A 573 -24.10 -7.37 2.52
CA PHE A 573 -24.60 -6.45 3.56
C PHE A 573 -25.87 -5.71 3.14
N LEU A 574 -26.38 -5.94 1.93
CA LEU A 574 -27.66 -5.35 1.50
C LEU A 574 -28.80 -5.79 2.42
N GLY A 575 -29.62 -4.85 2.90
CA GLY A 575 -30.78 -5.18 3.72
C GLY A 575 -31.76 -6.12 3.01
N GLY A 576 -32.26 -7.14 3.71
CA GLY A 576 -33.17 -8.13 3.14
C GLY A 576 -32.50 -9.15 2.21
N GLN A 577 -31.17 -9.31 2.28
CA GLN A 577 -30.46 -10.32 1.50
C GLN A 577 -30.83 -11.74 1.95
N PRO A 578 -31.35 -12.63 1.07
CA PRO A 578 -31.67 -14.01 1.42
C PRO A 578 -30.43 -14.80 1.82
N ASP A 579 -30.53 -15.71 2.79
CA ASP A 579 -29.41 -16.57 3.20
C ASP A 579 -28.86 -17.42 2.05
N ALA A 580 -29.72 -17.81 1.10
CA ALA A 580 -29.31 -18.49 -0.12
C ALA A 580 -28.34 -17.64 -0.97
N ASN A 581 -28.59 -16.33 -1.08
CA ASN A 581 -27.67 -15.42 -1.78
C ASN A 581 -26.38 -15.23 -0.99
N ILE A 582 -26.44 -15.15 0.34
CA ILE A 582 -25.24 -15.00 1.17
C ILE A 582 -24.33 -16.24 1.00
N LYS A 583 -24.90 -17.44 1.04
CA LYS A 583 -24.16 -18.68 0.81
C LYS A 583 -23.55 -18.72 -0.60
N LEU A 584 -24.32 -18.32 -1.60
CA LEU A 584 -23.87 -18.22 -2.99
C LEU A 584 -22.70 -17.25 -3.15
N ILE A 585 -22.82 -16.04 -2.58
CA ILE A 585 -21.78 -15.01 -2.63
C ILE A 585 -20.52 -15.47 -1.91
N ASN A 586 -20.63 -16.02 -0.69
CA ASN A 586 -19.47 -16.51 0.06
C ASN A 586 -18.75 -17.65 -0.70
N GLY A 587 -19.49 -18.50 -1.41
CA GLY A 587 -18.92 -19.51 -2.30
C GLY A 587 -18.10 -18.88 -3.43
N ALA A 588 -18.66 -17.90 -4.13
CA ALA A 588 -17.96 -17.20 -5.21
C ALA A 588 -16.73 -16.42 -4.71
N ILE A 589 -16.78 -15.84 -3.50
CA ILE A 589 -15.61 -15.19 -2.88
C ILE A 589 -14.47 -16.19 -2.69
N ARG A 590 -14.74 -17.39 -2.17
CA ARG A 590 -13.70 -18.43 -2.01
C ARG A 590 -13.07 -18.81 -3.34
N GLU A 591 -13.88 -19.00 -4.37
CA GLU A 591 -13.36 -19.35 -5.70
C GLU A 591 -12.53 -18.22 -6.31
N LEU A 592 -12.94 -16.97 -6.13
CA LEU A 592 -12.15 -15.82 -6.58
C LEU A 592 -10.87 -15.65 -5.75
N GLN A 593 -10.84 -16.11 -4.49
CA GLN A 593 -9.60 -16.18 -3.71
C GLN A 593 -8.66 -17.27 -4.24
N GLU A 594 -9.19 -18.43 -4.67
CA GLU A 594 -8.39 -19.47 -5.34
C GLU A 594 -7.82 -18.98 -6.68
N VAL A 595 -8.58 -18.17 -7.44
CA VAL A 595 -8.10 -17.52 -8.67
C VAL A 595 -6.95 -16.54 -8.40
N GLN A 596 -6.94 -15.91 -7.23
CA GLN A 596 -5.88 -14.99 -6.79
C GLN A 596 -4.65 -15.72 -6.25
N ASP A 597 -4.72 -17.02 -5.95
CA ASP A 597 -3.62 -17.77 -5.35
C ASP A 597 -2.49 -17.99 -6.38
N PRO A 598 -1.30 -17.41 -6.18
CA PRO A 598 -0.15 -17.61 -7.07
C PRO A 598 0.28 -19.08 -7.16
N LYS A 599 -0.02 -19.91 -6.15
CA LYS A 599 0.32 -21.33 -6.11
C LYS A 599 -0.69 -22.23 -6.83
N ALA A 600 -1.87 -21.70 -7.19
CA ALA A 600 -2.88 -22.47 -7.91
C ALA A 600 -2.49 -22.78 -9.36
N SER A 601 -1.33 -22.31 -9.83
CA SER A 601 -0.65 -22.57 -11.11
C SER A 601 -1.55 -23.13 -12.21
N LYS A 602 -2.23 -22.20 -12.89
CA LYS A 602 -2.87 -22.39 -14.19
C LYS A 602 -2.48 -21.22 -15.07
N ASN A 603 -2.46 -21.43 -16.38
CA ASN A 603 -2.28 -20.33 -17.33
C ASN A 603 -3.42 -19.28 -17.19
N SER A 604 -3.20 -18.08 -17.70
CA SER A 604 -4.07 -16.92 -17.57
C SER A 604 -5.44 -17.15 -18.22
N LEU A 605 -5.52 -17.99 -19.27
CA LEU A 605 -6.78 -18.35 -19.92
C LEU A 605 -7.68 -19.18 -18.99
N GLU A 606 -7.12 -20.20 -18.35
CA GLU A 606 -7.86 -21.02 -17.38
C GLU A 606 -8.32 -20.19 -16.17
N GLN A 607 -7.49 -19.26 -15.70
CA GLN A 607 -7.86 -18.35 -14.61
C GLN A 607 -9.00 -17.40 -15.03
N LYS A 608 -8.98 -16.88 -16.27
CA LYS A 608 -10.10 -16.09 -16.82
C LYS A 608 -11.39 -16.90 -16.89
N ILE A 609 -11.31 -18.19 -17.26
CA ILE A 609 -12.47 -19.10 -17.30
C ILE A 609 -12.99 -19.37 -15.89
N ALA A 610 -12.11 -19.70 -14.94
CA ALA A 610 -12.46 -19.94 -13.55
C ALA A 610 -13.15 -18.71 -12.93
N PHE A 611 -12.56 -17.52 -13.12
CA PHE A 611 -13.15 -16.24 -12.77
C PHE A 611 -14.56 -16.09 -13.35
N ASN A 612 -14.73 -16.23 -14.68
CA ASN A 612 -16.03 -16.09 -15.33
C ASN A 612 -17.07 -17.10 -14.79
N ASN A 613 -16.65 -18.34 -14.50
CA ASN A 613 -17.53 -19.36 -13.94
C ASN A 613 -18.03 -19.02 -12.53
N SER A 614 -17.18 -18.45 -11.67
CA SER A 614 -17.57 -17.99 -10.34
C SER A 614 -18.60 -16.87 -10.41
N LEU A 615 -18.42 -15.92 -11.34
CA LEU A 615 -19.38 -14.84 -11.61
C LEU A 615 -20.71 -15.39 -12.12
N GLU A 616 -20.67 -16.27 -13.12
CA GLU A 616 -21.87 -16.86 -13.73
C GLU A 616 -22.69 -17.68 -12.73
N ARG A 617 -22.03 -18.38 -11.80
CA ARG A 617 -22.75 -19.09 -10.74
C ARG A 617 -23.59 -18.14 -9.90
N VAL A 618 -23.04 -16.97 -9.54
CA VAL A 618 -23.80 -15.94 -8.83
C VAL A 618 -24.92 -15.42 -9.72
N ILE A 619 -24.62 -15.03 -10.96
CA ILE A 619 -25.61 -14.45 -11.90
C ILE A 619 -26.81 -15.38 -12.12
N ALA A 620 -26.58 -16.68 -12.29
CA ALA A 620 -27.63 -17.66 -12.57
C ALA A 620 -28.50 -17.99 -11.34
N ASN A 621 -27.92 -17.97 -10.14
CA ASN A 621 -28.59 -18.45 -8.91
C ASN A 621 -29.00 -17.33 -7.94
N TYR A 622 -28.72 -16.07 -8.26
CA TYR A 622 -29.07 -14.93 -7.43
C TYR A 622 -30.60 -14.77 -7.34
N ARG A 623 -31.11 -14.59 -6.12
CA ARG A 623 -32.55 -14.42 -5.83
C ARG A 623 -32.89 -12.97 -5.48
N SER A 624 -34.11 -12.56 -5.78
CA SER A 624 -34.64 -11.24 -5.41
C SER A 624 -34.61 -11.06 -3.88
N ARG A 625 -34.15 -9.90 -3.41
CA ARG A 625 -34.22 -9.51 -1.99
C ARG A 625 -35.67 -9.33 -1.50
N TYR A 626 -36.58 -9.00 -2.41
CA TYR A 626 -37.96 -8.68 -2.08
C TYR A 626 -38.91 -9.85 -2.27
N THR A 627 -38.71 -10.63 -3.33
CA THR A 627 -39.65 -11.69 -3.73
C THR A 627 -39.07 -13.10 -3.58
N GLY A 628 -37.75 -13.25 -3.36
CA GLY A 628 -37.07 -14.56 -3.29
C GLY A 628 -37.01 -15.35 -4.61
N LEU A 629 -37.61 -14.81 -5.68
CA LEU A 629 -37.60 -15.41 -7.02
C LEU A 629 -36.20 -15.36 -7.65
N LEU A 630 -35.92 -16.36 -8.50
CA LEU A 630 -34.71 -16.39 -9.31
C LEU A 630 -34.77 -15.35 -10.43
N ASP A 631 -33.60 -15.08 -11.02
CA ASP A 631 -33.42 -14.16 -12.14
C ASP A 631 -33.95 -12.72 -11.91
N PRO A 632 -33.69 -12.09 -10.74
CA PRO A 632 -34.15 -10.73 -10.51
C PRO A 632 -33.37 -9.71 -11.34
N GLU A 633 -34.03 -8.64 -11.77
CA GLU A 633 -33.30 -7.43 -12.14
C GLU A 633 -32.61 -6.87 -10.89
N SER A 634 -31.28 -6.86 -10.90
CA SER A 634 -30.51 -6.35 -9.78
C SER A 634 -29.18 -5.80 -10.24
N LYS A 635 -28.76 -4.70 -9.61
CA LYS A 635 -27.48 -4.05 -9.88
C LYS A 635 -26.31 -5.01 -9.71
N THR A 636 -26.31 -5.85 -8.68
CA THR A 636 -25.28 -6.89 -8.45
C THR A 636 -25.10 -7.77 -9.69
N ARG A 637 -26.19 -8.30 -10.26
CA ARG A 637 -26.09 -9.18 -11.44
C ARG A 637 -25.62 -8.43 -12.68
N THR A 638 -26.14 -7.22 -12.92
CA THR A 638 -25.72 -6.39 -14.05
C THR A 638 -24.23 -6.05 -13.96
N THR A 639 -23.74 -5.64 -12.79
CA THR A 639 -22.31 -5.36 -12.57
C THR A 639 -21.45 -6.61 -12.78
N LEU A 640 -21.85 -7.77 -12.25
CA LEU A 640 -21.11 -9.02 -12.47
C LEU A 640 -21.03 -9.41 -13.95
N ARG A 641 -22.11 -9.25 -14.73
CA ARG A 641 -22.11 -9.50 -16.18
C ARG A 641 -21.12 -8.59 -16.89
N ASN A 642 -21.10 -7.30 -16.55
CA ASN A 642 -20.18 -6.32 -17.14
C ASN A 642 -18.71 -6.57 -16.74
N MET A 643 -18.48 -7.22 -15.59
CA MET A 643 -17.15 -7.55 -15.07
C MET A 643 -16.59 -8.87 -15.58
N ARG A 644 -17.23 -9.58 -16.52
CA ARG A 644 -16.68 -10.78 -17.14
C ARG A 644 -15.52 -10.47 -18.10
N PHE A 645 -14.57 -11.39 -18.22
CA PHE A 645 -13.64 -11.39 -19.35
C PHE A 645 -14.41 -11.71 -20.63
N LYS A 646 -14.13 -10.94 -21.68
CA LYS A 646 -14.76 -11.08 -23.00
C LYS A 646 -14.20 -12.26 -23.76
#